data_AF-A0A946DPT0-F1
#
_entry.id   AF-A0A946DPT0-F1
#
_cell.length_a   1.000
_cell.length_b   1.000
_cell.length_c   1.000
_cell.angle_alpha   90.00
_cell.angle_beta   90.00
_cell.angle_gamma   90.00
#
_symmetry.space_group_name_H-M   'P 1'
#
loop_
_entity.id
_entity.type
_entity.pdbx_description
1 polymer ?
#
loop_
_entity_poly.entity_id
_entity_poly.type
_entity_poly.pdbx_seq_one_letter_code
_entity_poly.pdbx_strand_id
1 'polypeptide(L)'
;MDKQSSATQSRQSELDLGTPTQKVRKKKKRPARPSPQQVIDAFDGDIEPVQVGIGYRLGILLVAFFMLLLPLLYVGIIGLAAYGVYWHAASNVDMFSGTQGRGVVMVFLVYLTPMIIGGILVVFMFKPLFSRSPHSERWRSLTRDDQPLLFAFVERICDAVGAAHPSRINLDVQVNASASFRRGWLSFLGNDLVLTIGMPLVAGMSTRQFAGVLAHEFGHFSQGAGMRLTYVIRVISHWFTRVVYERDAWDEKLKDAARSIDLRIGWILYLAMLFIWITRKILWVLMMIGHAVSGLMLRQMEYDADRYEARLAGSDTFETTARQLQMLGLAHHGAMSDLGDFYREGRLADNLPALIMANVDQLPKEAAEHIDKQLETATTGWFDTHPSDKERIASARLEDTDGIFRLKGPASQLFNSFAKHSKYVTFDYYRQVFGDELKREELHPIDELLERQGEEQETFKTLHRYYQAQYSPLRPLSLPQWIIAAPDNPKVCATALKESREKMLAALPKYKRRFKKYDEADSQSIELAQAQALSNAKLRIGRDLFSIDLSSKERVREASSSLRIEKQTLVDGLQRFEAAATRRLYCALQLSKVEKVAARLENAAEWQAEVKRIVTSLQAVNSHIDGLTKLRNDQASMGMLFQNLEGNEENERLIDAIRRRMEAIDNDIRKIRRPLNSVDYPFDHAKGEISIAKFALPDLPDSEVPGEIYEAADALINSIYRLAARLTGRLCVLAEQVETLLGLEPLPEPPEEEKPEETAEDQ
;
A
#
# COMPACT_ATOMS: atom_id res chain seq x y z
N MET A 1 14.61 -45.56 71.77
CA MET A 1 16.02 -45.13 71.70
C MET A 1 16.07 -44.07 70.61
N ASP A 2 15.56 -42.88 70.82
CA ASP A 2 15.94 -41.87 71.82
C ASP A 2 17.28 -41.20 71.48
N LYS A 3 17.23 -39.86 71.41
CA LYS A 3 18.29 -38.83 71.42
C LYS A 3 18.86 -38.35 70.08
N GLN A 4 18.56 -37.11 69.65
CA GLN A 4 19.06 -35.78 70.11
C GLN A 4 20.50 -35.53 69.60
N SER A 5 20.94 -34.34 69.17
CA SER A 5 20.53 -32.94 69.40
C SER A 5 21.19 -32.05 68.32
N SER A 6 20.45 -31.12 67.68
CA SER A 6 20.53 -29.63 67.76
C SER A 6 21.85 -28.97 67.29
N ALA A 7 21.92 -27.80 66.67
CA ALA A 7 20.98 -26.68 66.54
C ALA A 7 21.33 -25.75 65.34
N THR A 8 20.28 -25.18 64.75
CA THR A 8 20.08 -23.77 64.33
C THR A 8 21.24 -22.96 63.72
N GLN A 9 21.10 -22.58 62.44
CA GLN A 9 21.14 -21.16 62.05
C GLN A 9 20.54 -20.89 60.65
N SER A 10 19.79 -19.79 60.61
CA SER A 10 19.07 -19.16 59.50
C SER A 10 19.91 -18.88 58.24
N ARG A 11 19.31 -19.08 57.07
CA ARG A 11 19.61 -18.25 55.87
C ARG A 11 18.32 -17.90 55.14
N GLN A 12 18.01 -16.61 55.19
CA GLN A 12 17.05 -15.90 54.35
C GLN A 12 17.41 -16.15 52.87
N SER A 13 16.42 -16.59 52.10
CA SER A 13 16.44 -16.51 50.64
C SER A 13 15.88 -15.13 50.26
N GLU A 14 16.77 -14.17 50.03
CA GLU A 14 16.42 -12.94 49.31
C GLU A 14 16.05 -13.34 47.87
N LEU A 15 14.75 -13.32 47.57
CA LEU A 15 14.27 -13.19 46.20
C LEU A 15 14.58 -11.76 45.76
N ASP A 16 15.62 -11.63 44.93
CA ASP A 16 15.98 -10.40 44.24
C ASP A 16 14.85 -10.03 43.26
N LEU A 17 13.99 -9.11 43.71
CA LEU A 17 12.97 -8.45 42.89
C LEU A 17 13.70 -7.47 41.97
N GLY A 18 14.16 -8.00 40.84
CA GLY A 18 14.75 -7.20 39.77
C GLY A 18 13.76 -6.16 39.24
N THR A 19 13.99 -4.91 39.64
CA THR A 19 13.46 -3.70 38.99
C THR A 19 13.58 -3.82 37.46
N PRO A 20 12.56 -3.48 36.64
CA PRO A 20 12.72 -3.43 35.20
C PRO A 20 13.59 -2.22 34.86
N THR A 21 14.91 -2.42 34.88
CA THR A 21 15.84 -1.45 34.28
C THR A 21 15.47 -1.32 32.82
N GLN A 22 15.10 -0.10 32.41
CA GLN A 22 15.14 0.34 31.01
C GLN A 22 16.30 -0.37 30.32
N LYS A 23 15.99 -1.30 29.41
CA LYS A 23 16.99 -1.92 28.56
C LYS A 23 17.51 -0.82 27.63
N VAL A 24 18.46 -0.03 28.10
CA VAL A 24 19.37 0.72 27.25
C VAL A 24 20.01 -0.33 26.36
N ARG A 25 19.50 -0.47 25.13
CA ARG A 25 20.07 -1.33 24.09
C ARG A 25 21.55 -0.99 24.04
N LYS A 26 22.41 -1.86 24.59
CA LYS A 26 23.87 -1.73 24.48
C LYS A 26 24.15 -1.60 22.98
N LYS A 27 24.57 -0.40 22.53
CA LYS A 27 24.96 -0.16 21.13
C LYS A 27 26.00 -1.24 20.77
N LYS A 28 25.60 -2.24 19.97
CA LYS A 28 26.54 -3.20 19.36
C LYS A 28 27.64 -2.35 18.72
N LYS A 29 28.92 -2.60 19.08
CA LYS A 29 30.07 -1.94 18.45
C LYS A 29 29.88 -2.08 16.93
N ARG A 30 29.70 -0.96 16.23
CA ARG A 30 29.56 -0.96 14.77
C ARG A 30 30.83 -1.59 14.18
N PRO A 31 30.72 -2.60 13.30
CA PRO A 31 31.89 -3.16 12.64
C PRO A 31 32.64 -2.05 11.90
N ALA A 32 33.97 -2.07 12.00
CA ALA A 32 34.83 -1.06 11.37
C ALA A 32 34.57 -1.02 9.85
N ARG A 33 34.56 0.19 9.29
CA ARG A 33 34.37 0.39 7.85
C ARG A 33 35.57 -0.17 7.09
N PRO A 34 35.38 -0.89 5.97
CA PRO A 34 36.49 -1.34 5.15
C PRO A 34 37.20 -0.12 4.54
N SER A 35 38.52 -0.18 4.48
CA SER A 35 39.32 0.78 3.72
C SER A 35 39.12 0.58 2.22
N PRO A 36 39.35 1.62 1.38
CA PRO A 36 39.30 1.48 -0.07
C PRO A 36 40.17 0.32 -0.60
N GLN A 37 41.36 0.14 -0.03
CA GLN A 37 42.26 -0.94 -0.40
C GLN A 37 41.64 -2.32 -0.10
N GLN A 38 41.01 -2.50 1.08
CA GLN A 38 40.33 -3.76 1.41
C GLN A 38 39.16 -4.09 0.48
N VAL A 39 38.48 -3.08 -0.06
CA VAL A 39 37.40 -3.29 -1.03
C VAL A 39 37.96 -3.71 -2.39
N ILE A 40 39.05 -3.07 -2.84
CA ILE A 40 39.71 -3.40 -4.11
C ILE A 40 40.39 -4.77 -4.04
N ASP A 41 41.09 -5.07 -2.95
CA ASP A 41 41.78 -6.35 -2.71
C ASP A 41 40.80 -7.53 -2.57
N ALA A 42 39.50 -7.27 -2.39
CA ALA A 42 38.48 -8.30 -2.32
C ALA A 42 38.01 -8.83 -3.69
N PHE A 43 38.57 -8.30 -4.79
CA PHE A 43 38.33 -8.79 -6.15
C PHE A 43 39.49 -9.70 -6.59
N ASP A 44 39.18 -10.96 -6.90
CA ASP A 44 40.15 -11.97 -7.32
C ASP A 44 40.46 -11.97 -8.85
N GLY A 45 40.07 -10.91 -9.58
CA GLY A 45 40.31 -10.79 -11.03
C GLY A 45 39.21 -10.01 -11.75
N ASP A 46 39.08 -10.26 -13.06
CA ASP A 46 38.01 -9.74 -13.90
C ASP A 46 37.08 -10.89 -14.32
N ILE A 47 35.85 -10.57 -14.74
CA ILE A 47 34.86 -11.57 -15.13
C ILE A 47 35.07 -11.94 -16.61
N GLU A 48 34.99 -13.23 -16.93
CA GLU A 48 34.96 -13.65 -18.33
C GLU A 48 33.71 -13.07 -19.02
N PRO A 49 33.84 -12.39 -20.19
CA PRO A 49 32.69 -11.84 -20.89
C PRO A 49 31.66 -12.91 -21.26
N VAL A 50 30.38 -12.60 -21.13
CA VAL A 50 29.30 -13.50 -21.58
C VAL A 50 29.30 -13.54 -23.11
N GLN A 51 29.69 -14.67 -23.69
CA GLN A 51 29.77 -14.83 -25.14
C GLN A 51 28.38 -15.05 -25.74
N VAL A 52 27.90 -14.05 -26.49
CA VAL A 52 26.67 -14.15 -27.26
C VAL A 52 26.90 -14.62 -28.69
N GLY A 53 26.16 -15.65 -29.12
CA GLY A 53 26.24 -16.22 -30.46
C GLY A 53 25.83 -15.26 -31.58
N ILE A 54 26.32 -15.49 -32.79
CA ILE A 54 26.02 -14.64 -33.97
C ILE A 54 24.51 -14.62 -34.29
N GLY A 55 23.84 -15.78 -34.17
CA GLY A 55 22.39 -15.88 -34.40
C GLY A 55 21.58 -15.03 -33.41
N TYR A 56 22.01 -14.94 -32.15
CA TYR A 56 21.38 -14.09 -31.15
C TYR A 56 21.56 -12.59 -31.46
N ARG A 57 22.76 -12.18 -31.90
CA ARG A 57 23.02 -10.79 -32.34
C ARG A 57 22.15 -10.40 -33.53
N LEU A 58 21.96 -11.29 -34.50
CA LEU A 58 21.06 -11.09 -35.63
C LEU A 58 19.58 -11.02 -35.17
N GLY A 59 19.20 -11.83 -34.19
CA GLY A 59 17.89 -11.79 -33.55
C GLY A 59 17.60 -10.44 -32.87
N ILE A 60 18.52 -9.93 -32.05
CA ILE A 60 18.41 -8.60 -31.43
C ILE A 60 18.27 -7.51 -32.51
N LEU A 61 19.08 -7.56 -33.57
CA LEU A 61 19.01 -6.59 -34.65
C LEU A 61 17.64 -6.60 -35.34
N LEU A 62 17.11 -7.79 -35.62
CA LEU A 62 15.78 -7.96 -36.22
C LEU A 62 14.69 -7.41 -35.29
N VAL A 63 14.72 -7.76 -34.00
CA VAL A 63 13.76 -7.28 -33.00
C VAL A 63 13.85 -5.76 -32.84
N ALA A 64 15.05 -5.19 -32.76
CA ALA A 64 15.25 -3.75 -32.70
C ALA A 64 14.70 -3.04 -33.94
N PHE A 65 14.89 -3.62 -35.13
CA PHE A 65 14.28 -3.13 -36.36
C PHE A 65 12.74 -3.16 -36.30
N PHE A 66 12.15 -4.27 -35.86
CA PHE A 66 10.69 -4.36 -35.65
C PHE A 66 10.19 -3.34 -34.62
N MET A 67 10.90 -3.17 -33.51
CA MET A 67 10.55 -2.20 -32.47
C MET A 67 10.60 -0.77 -33.00
N LEU A 68 11.54 -0.43 -33.88
CA LEU A 68 11.58 0.86 -34.58
C LEU A 68 10.43 1.02 -35.60
N LEU A 69 10.01 -0.08 -36.23
CA LEU A 69 8.90 -0.07 -37.19
C LEU A 69 7.56 0.23 -36.52
N LEU A 70 7.34 -0.17 -35.26
CA LEU A 70 6.04 0.03 -34.58
C LEU A 70 5.67 1.52 -34.38
N PRO A 71 6.54 2.40 -33.85
CA PRO A 71 6.27 3.83 -33.82
C PRO A 71 6.11 4.44 -35.23
N LEU A 72 6.89 3.98 -36.21
CA LEU A 72 6.77 4.45 -37.59
C LEU A 72 5.42 4.05 -38.22
N LEU A 73 4.96 2.84 -37.93
CA LEU A 73 3.63 2.37 -38.33
C LEU A 73 2.55 3.24 -37.69
N TYR A 74 2.69 3.58 -36.40
CA TYR A 74 1.78 4.50 -35.74
C TYR A 74 1.76 5.90 -36.41
N VAL A 75 2.92 6.47 -36.72
CA VAL A 75 3.02 7.72 -37.50
C VAL A 75 2.39 7.57 -38.89
N GLY A 76 2.52 6.40 -39.52
CA GLY A 76 1.83 6.06 -40.77
C GLY A 76 0.30 6.05 -40.63
N ILE A 77 -0.25 5.50 -39.55
CA ILE A 77 -1.68 5.52 -39.25
C ILE A 77 -2.16 6.96 -39.05
N ILE A 78 -1.38 7.81 -38.37
CA ILE A 78 -1.66 9.25 -38.24
C ILE A 78 -1.71 9.91 -39.63
N GLY A 79 -0.72 9.64 -40.48
CA GLY A 79 -0.66 10.15 -41.84
C GLY A 79 -1.85 9.73 -42.69
N LEU A 80 -2.28 8.46 -42.58
CA LEU A 80 -3.46 7.93 -43.26
C LEU A 80 -4.75 8.63 -42.78
N ALA A 81 -4.91 8.82 -41.47
CA ALA A 81 -6.05 9.53 -40.90
C ALA A 81 -6.09 10.99 -41.38
N ALA A 82 -4.95 11.69 -41.35
CA ALA A 82 -4.83 13.06 -41.85
C ALA A 82 -5.12 13.15 -43.36
N TYR A 83 -4.62 12.20 -44.15
CA TYR A 83 -4.92 12.11 -45.58
C TYR A 83 -6.41 11.84 -45.82
N GLY A 84 -7.06 10.99 -45.03
CA GLY A 84 -8.50 10.76 -45.12
C GLY A 84 -9.33 12.02 -44.88
N VAL A 85 -8.94 12.83 -43.89
CA VAL A 85 -9.55 14.14 -43.63
C VAL A 85 -9.33 15.10 -44.80
N TYR A 86 -8.11 15.18 -45.32
CA TYR A 86 -7.78 16.00 -46.48
C TYR A 86 -8.56 15.57 -47.74
N TRP A 87 -8.61 14.26 -48.01
CA TRP A 87 -9.30 13.70 -49.17
C TRP A 87 -10.81 13.97 -49.09
N HIS A 88 -11.42 13.81 -47.91
CA HIS A 88 -12.82 14.20 -47.67
C HIS A 88 -13.04 15.69 -47.94
N ALA A 89 -12.15 16.55 -47.45
CA ALA A 89 -12.24 17.98 -47.68
C ALA A 89 -12.09 18.35 -49.18
N ALA A 90 -11.19 17.70 -49.91
CA ALA A 90 -10.90 18.02 -51.31
C ALA A 90 -11.89 17.40 -52.32
N SER A 91 -12.42 16.20 -52.06
CA SER A 91 -13.20 15.43 -53.04
C SER A 91 -14.71 15.51 -52.85
N ASN A 92 -15.20 15.81 -51.65
CA ASN A 92 -16.65 15.80 -51.37
C ASN A 92 -17.31 17.20 -51.46
N VAL A 93 -16.63 18.16 -52.09
CA VAL A 93 -17.15 19.52 -52.33
C VAL A 93 -18.35 19.51 -53.30
N ASP A 94 -18.45 18.47 -54.15
CA ASP A 94 -19.57 18.29 -55.07
C ASP A 94 -20.89 17.91 -54.37
N MET A 95 -20.89 17.57 -53.07
CA MET A 95 -22.13 17.36 -52.29
C MET A 95 -23.03 18.60 -52.26
N PHE A 96 -22.46 19.79 -52.49
CA PHE A 96 -23.20 21.05 -52.58
C PHE A 96 -23.86 21.26 -53.95
N SER A 97 -23.58 20.42 -54.95
CA SER A 97 -24.20 20.50 -56.27
C SER A 97 -25.57 19.78 -56.28
N GLY A 98 -26.66 20.54 -56.40
CA GLY A 98 -28.01 20.00 -56.57
C GLY A 98 -28.96 20.05 -55.35
N THR A 99 -28.53 20.60 -54.21
CA THR A 99 -29.40 20.82 -53.03
C THR A 99 -29.82 22.29 -52.90
N GLN A 100 -31.11 22.57 -52.68
CA GLN A 100 -31.64 23.92 -52.44
C GLN A 100 -32.47 23.98 -51.14
N GLY A 101 -32.53 25.15 -50.51
CA GLY A 101 -33.32 25.39 -49.29
C GLY A 101 -32.70 24.82 -48.00
N ARG A 102 -33.55 24.40 -47.05
CA ARG A 102 -33.12 23.89 -45.72
C ARG A 102 -32.20 22.66 -45.77
N GLY A 103 -32.14 21.94 -46.90
CA GLY A 103 -31.22 20.82 -47.13
C GLY A 103 -29.75 21.21 -47.23
N VAL A 104 -29.44 22.46 -47.63
CA VAL A 104 -28.05 22.95 -47.73
C VAL A 104 -27.37 23.01 -46.36
N VAL A 105 -28.12 23.38 -45.31
CA VAL A 105 -27.60 23.39 -43.93
C VAL A 105 -27.29 21.97 -43.45
N MET A 106 -28.12 21.00 -43.80
CA MET A 106 -27.90 19.59 -43.44
C MET A 106 -26.69 19.01 -44.18
N VAL A 107 -26.55 19.28 -45.49
CA VAL A 107 -25.37 18.88 -46.29
C VAL A 107 -24.10 19.54 -45.77
N PHE A 108 -24.17 20.82 -45.40
CA PHE A 108 -23.05 21.54 -44.80
C PHE A 108 -22.60 20.90 -43.47
N LEU A 109 -23.55 20.55 -42.60
CA LEU A 109 -23.23 19.85 -41.34
C LEU A 109 -22.64 18.45 -41.59
N VAL A 110 -23.18 17.69 -42.54
CA VAL A 110 -22.67 16.35 -42.90
C VAL A 110 -21.28 16.42 -43.53
N TYR A 111 -20.96 17.49 -44.26
CA TYR A 111 -19.62 17.71 -44.82
C TYR A 111 -18.62 18.17 -43.74
N LEU A 112 -19.02 19.13 -42.89
CA LEU A 112 -18.15 19.74 -41.89
C LEU A 112 -17.85 18.81 -40.71
N THR A 113 -18.82 17.98 -40.31
CA THR A 113 -18.71 17.13 -39.12
C THR A 113 -17.54 16.13 -39.22
N PRO A 114 -17.40 15.29 -40.27
CA PRO A 114 -16.25 14.39 -40.40
C PRO A 114 -14.90 15.12 -40.45
N MET A 115 -14.86 16.35 -40.97
CA MET A 115 -13.63 17.15 -41.02
C MET A 115 -13.21 17.64 -39.63
N ILE A 116 -14.16 18.13 -38.83
CA ILE A 116 -13.90 18.54 -37.43
C ILE A 116 -13.54 17.31 -36.60
N ILE A 117 -14.33 16.24 -36.69
CA ILE A 117 -14.11 14.99 -35.95
C ILE A 117 -12.75 14.38 -36.30
N GLY A 118 -12.43 14.28 -37.58
CA GLY A 118 -11.14 13.75 -38.04
C GLY A 118 -9.96 14.65 -37.69
N GLY A 119 -10.13 15.98 -37.74
CA GLY A 119 -9.11 16.93 -37.28
C GLY A 119 -8.81 16.79 -35.79
N ILE A 120 -9.86 16.67 -34.96
CA ILE A 120 -9.75 16.40 -33.52
C ILE A 120 -9.01 15.07 -33.29
N LEU A 121 -9.42 14.00 -33.98
CA LEU A 121 -8.76 12.69 -33.90
C LEU A 121 -7.26 12.80 -34.20
N VAL A 122 -6.88 13.43 -35.31
CA VAL A 122 -5.46 13.59 -35.71
C VAL A 122 -4.67 14.35 -34.64
N VAL A 123 -5.21 15.44 -34.09
CA VAL A 123 -4.57 16.19 -33.00
C VAL A 123 -4.31 15.30 -31.78
N PHE A 124 -5.29 14.51 -31.36
CA PHE A 124 -5.15 13.60 -30.22
C PHE A 124 -4.24 12.41 -30.49
N MET A 125 -4.08 11.97 -31.75
CA MET A 125 -3.09 10.96 -32.11
C MET A 125 -1.65 11.51 -32.13
N PHE A 126 -1.45 12.81 -32.38
CA PHE A 126 -0.12 13.43 -32.25
C PHE A 126 0.30 13.63 -30.80
N LYS A 127 -0.66 13.82 -29.88
CA LYS A 127 -0.41 14.14 -28.46
C LYS A 127 0.61 13.20 -27.76
N PRO A 128 0.51 11.86 -27.86
CA PRO A 128 1.47 10.94 -27.25
C PRO A 128 2.94 11.12 -27.64
N LEU A 129 3.21 11.71 -28.81
CA LEU A 129 4.58 11.95 -29.30
C LEU A 129 5.26 13.12 -28.58
N PHE A 130 4.49 13.98 -27.89
CA PHE A 130 4.99 15.19 -27.24
C PHE A 130 4.77 15.24 -25.72
N SER A 131 4.10 14.24 -25.14
CA SER A 131 3.86 14.20 -23.69
C SER A 131 5.17 13.99 -22.91
N ARG A 132 5.44 14.89 -21.96
CA ARG A 132 6.54 14.80 -21.00
C ARG A 132 6.00 14.25 -19.68
N SER A 133 6.83 13.46 -18.98
CA SER A 133 6.47 12.97 -17.64
C SER A 133 6.23 14.17 -16.70
N PRO A 134 5.13 14.18 -15.92
CA PRO A 134 4.86 15.22 -14.94
C PRO A 134 5.82 15.17 -13.74
N HIS A 135 6.54 14.06 -13.53
CA HIS A 135 7.50 13.92 -12.45
C HIS A 135 8.90 14.40 -12.89
N SER A 136 9.28 15.61 -12.51
CA SER A 136 10.71 15.97 -12.49
C SER A 136 11.33 15.29 -11.26
N GLU A 137 11.90 14.11 -11.45
CA GLU A 137 12.55 13.41 -10.34
C GLU A 137 13.71 14.26 -9.80
N ARG A 138 13.55 14.76 -8.57
CA ARG A 138 14.61 15.48 -7.86
C ARG A 138 15.56 14.46 -7.27
N TRP A 139 16.51 14.01 -8.07
CA TRP A 139 17.54 13.09 -7.63
C TRP A 139 18.58 13.78 -6.76
N ARG A 140 18.83 13.21 -5.58
CA ARG A 140 20.03 13.53 -4.83
C ARG A 140 21.19 12.81 -5.47
N SER A 141 22.24 13.56 -5.78
CA SER A 141 23.39 12.98 -6.45
C SER A 141 24.63 13.17 -5.65
N LEU A 142 25.41 12.11 -5.65
CA LEU A 142 26.69 12.04 -5.00
C LEU A 142 27.77 12.50 -5.95
N THR A 143 28.75 13.20 -5.39
CA THR A 143 30.02 13.47 -6.07
C THR A 143 31.08 12.48 -5.59
N ARG A 144 32.13 12.30 -6.39
CA ARG A 144 33.27 11.46 -6.01
C ARG A 144 33.91 11.93 -4.70
N ASP A 145 33.99 13.23 -4.50
CA ASP A 145 34.57 13.84 -3.29
C ASP A 145 33.75 13.50 -2.03
N ASP A 146 32.42 13.43 -2.18
CA ASP A 146 31.53 13.09 -1.07
C ASP A 146 31.57 11.60 -0.69
N GLN A 147 31.80 10.70 -1.65
CA GLN A 147 31.74 9.24 -1.46
C GLN A 147 32.83 8.47 -2.23
N PRO A 148 34.12 8.70 -1.94
CA PRO A 148 35.21 8.13 -2.75
C PRO A 148 35.24 6.59 -2.74
N LEU A 149 34.90 5.97 -1.61
CA LEU A 149 34.84 4.51 -1.48
C LEU A 149 33.76 3.89 -2.38
N LEU A 150 32.58 4.51 -2.41
CA LEU A 150 31.47 4.01 -3.22
C LEU A 150 31.78 4.12 -4.72
N PHE A 151 32.35 5.24 -5.15
CA PHE A 151 32.75 5.43 -6.56
C PHE A 151 33.83 4.43 -6.97
N ALA A 152 34.87 4.24 -6.14
CA ALA A 152 35.92 3.25 -6.42
C ALA A 152 35.36 1.81 -6.50
N PHE A 153 34.44 1.46 -5.61
CA PHE A 153 33.76 0.16 -5.63
C PHE A 153 32.94 -0.04 -6.92
N VAL A 154 32.14 0.96 -7.30
CA VAL A 154 31.32 0.93 -8.53
C VAL A 154 32.20 0.84 -9.77
N GLU A 155 33.27 1.64 -9.85
CA GLU A 155 34.22 1.62 -10.97
C GLU A 155 34.91 0.27 -11.11
N ARG A 156 35.32 -0.35 -9.99
CA ARG A 156 35.93 -1.68 -10.05
C ARG A 156 34.96 -2.74 -10.56
N ILE A 157 33.67 -2.65 -10.21
CA ILE A 157 32.63 -3.53 -10.78
C ILE A 157 32.47 -3.26 -12.28
N CYS A 158 32.40 -2.00 -12.70
CA CYS A 158 32.32 -1.66 -14.12
C CYS A 158 33.52 -2.22 -14.90
N ASP A 159 34.74 -2.12 -14.36
CA ASP A 159 35.95 -2.68 -14.97
C ASP A 159 35.85 -4.21 -15.09
N ALA A 160 35.42 -4.88 -14.03
CA ALA A 160 35.28 -6.34 -14.03
C ALA A 160 34.21 -6.85 -15.02
N VAL A 161 33.12 -6.08 -15.19
CA VAL A 161 32.01 -6.41 -16.11
C VAL A 161 32.29 -5.94 -17.55
N GLY A 162 33.22 -4.99 -17.74
CA GLY A 162 33.49 -4.35 -19.04
C GLY A 162 32.48 -3.26 -19.42
N ALA A 163 31.84 -2.62 -18.43
CA ALA A 163 30.89 -1.52 -18.63
C ALA A 163 31.55 -0.14 -18.49
N ALA A 164 30.93 0.89 -19.08
CA ALA A 164 31.40 2.26 -18.91
C ALA A 164 31.19 2.76 -17.47
N HIS A 165 32.12 3.57 -16.96
CA HIS A 165 31.99 4.16 -15.62
C HIS A 165 30.84 5.17 -15.57
N PRO A 166 29.99 5.14 -14.52
CA PRO A 166 28.94 6.12 -14.36
C PRO A 166 29.53 7.50 -14.04
N SER A 167 29.03 8.52 -14.74
CA SER A 167 29.40 9.93 -14.52
C SER A 167 28.80 10.50 -13.23
N ARG A 168 27.72 9.89 -12.72
CA ARG A 168 26.94 10.36 -11.57
C ARG A 168 26.27 9.17 -10.89
N ILE A 169 26.22 9.22 -9.55
CA ILE A 169 25.44 8.28 -8.73
C ILE A 169 24.30 9.06 -8.06
N ASN A 170 23.06 8.63 -8.30
CA ASN A 170 21.86 9.14 -7.66
C ASN A 170 21.39 8.19 -6.57
N LEU A 171 20.64 8.74 -5.60
CA LEU A 171 20.02 7.96 -4.54
C LEU A 171 18.50 8.18 -4.53
N ASP A 172 17.75 7.11 -4.27
CA ASP A 172 16.30 7.15 -4.08
C ASP A 172 15.82 6.20 -2.94
N VAL A 173 14.51 6.19 -2.71
CA VAL A 173 13.83 5.37 -1.70
C VAL A 173 13.32 4.02 -2.25
N GLN A 174 13.64 3.66 -3.49
CA GLN A 174 13.11 2.44 -4.11
C GLN A 174 13.92 1.21 -3.68
N VAL A 175 13.29 0.03 -3.66
CA VAL A 175 14.00 -1.25 -3.52
C VAL A 175 14.51 -1.65 -4.91
N ASN A 176 15.35 -0.81 -5.51
CA ASN A 176 15.86 -1.04 -6.85
C ASN A 176 17.22 -0.36 -7.07
N ALA A 177 17.98 -0.87 -8.04
CA ALA A 177 19.15 -0.20 -8.60
C ALA A 177 18.94 -0.14 -10.12
N SER A 178 19.34 0.95 -10.74
CA SER A 178 19.23 1.05 -12.21
C SER A 178 20.38 1.85 -12.78
N ALA A 179 20.87 1.43 -13.94
CA ALA A 179 21.78 2.22 -14.74
C ALA A 179 21.08 2.73 -16.00
N SER A 180 21.23 4.02 -16.32
CA SER A 180 20.56 4.64 -17.46
C SER A 180 21.38 5.78 -18.08
N PHE A 181 21.03 6.19 -19.30
CA PHE A 181 21.69 7.32 -19.97
C PHE A 181 20.95 8.64 -19.76
N ARG A 182 21.68 9.69 -19.36
CA ARG A 182 21.12 10.96 -18.91
C ARG A 182 20.23 11.71 -19.92
N ARG A 183 20.54 11.69 -21.23
CA ARG A 183 19.86 12.51 -22.25
C ARG A 183 18.96 11.71 -23.19
N GLY A 184 18.51 10.52 -22.78
CA GLY A 184 17.69 9.66 -23.63
C GLY A 184 18.36 9.39 -24.97
N TRP A 185 17.65 9.63 -26.07
CA TRP A 185 18.06 9.32 -27.45
C TRP A 185 19.33 10.10 -27.89
N LEU A 186 19.56 11.29 -27.33
CA LEU A 186 20.77 12.11 -27.61
C LEU A 186 22.05 11.52 -26.99
N SER A 187 21.92 10.54 -26.08
CA SER A 187 23.07 9.85 -25.47
C SER A 187 23.59 8.68 -26.31
N PHE A 188 22.96 8.37 -27.44
CA PHE A 188 23.37 7.28 -28.34
C PHE A 188 24.84 7.37 -28.80
N LEU A 189 25.43 8.58 -28.72
CA LEU A 189 26.81 8.90 -29.12
C LEU A 189 27.74 9.28 -27.94
N GLY A 190 27.24 9.32 -26.70
CA GLY A 190 28.00 9.84 -25.54
C GLY A 190 28.16 8.83 -24.39
N ASN A 191 29.13 9.07 -23.50
CA ASN A 191 29.39 8.25 -22.32
C ASN A 191 28.82 8.92 -21.05
N ASP A 192 27.48 9.01 -20.97
CA ASP A 192 26.75 9.75 -19.92
C ASP A 192 25.87 8.79 -19.09
N LEU A 193 26.49 7.68 -18.63
CA LEU A 193 25.84 6.68 -17.78
C LEU A 193 25.63 7.26 -16.38
N VAL A 194 24.45 7.01 -15.82
CA VAL A 194 24.04 7.43 -14.49
C VAL A 194 23.53 6.20 -13.75
N LEU A 195 24.08 5.96 -12.56
CA LEU A 195 23.64 4.89 -11.67
C LEU A 195 22.69 5.48 -10.63
N THR A 196 21.50 4.92 -10.47
CA THR A 196 20.59 5.24 -9.36
C THR A 196 20.58 4.06 -8.39
N ILE A 197 20.85 4.33 -7.12
CA ILE A 197 20.90 3.34 -6.05
C ILE A 197 19.78 3.60 -5.06
N GLY A 198 18.90 2.61 -4.91
CA GLY A 198 17.92 2.53 -3.85
C GLY A 198 18.58 2.34 -2.49
N MET A 199 18.40 3.30 -1.60
CA MET A 199 18.92 3.21 -0.23
C MET A 199 18.39 1.99 0.55
N PRO A 200 17.13 1.53 0.36
CA PRO A 200 16.65 0.29 0.97
C PRO A 200 17.42 -0.97 0.55
N LEU A 201 17.90 -1.07 -0.70
CA LEU A 201 18.74 -2.20 -1.12
C LEU A 201 20.03 -2.26 -0.30
N VAL A 202 20.71 -1.12 -0.19
CA VAL A 202 21.96 -1.01 0.57
C VAL A 202 21.74 -1.30 2.06
N ALA A 203 20.55 -0.97 2.61
CA ALA A 203 20.20 -1.27 3.99
C ALA A 203 20.06 -2.78 4.25
N GLY A 204 19.40 -3.49 3.32
CA GLY A 204 19.04 -4.89 3.47
C GLY A 204 20.05 -5.90 2.92
N MET A 205 21.06 -5.45 2.18
CA MET A 205 22.00 -6.35 1.51
C MET A 205 23.40 -6.36 2.13
N SER A 206 24.05 -7.52 2.04
CA SER A 206 25.50 -7.60 2.19
C SER A 206 26.20 -6.92 1.02
N THR A 207 27.46 -6.55 1.22
CA THR A 207 28.29 -5.91 0.18
C THR A 207 28.42 -6.81 -1.05
N ARG A 208 28.46 -8.12 -0.85
CA ARG A 208 28.56 -9.11 -1.93
C ARG A 208 27.27 -9.23 -2.75
N GLN A 209 26.12 -9.30 -2.09
CA GLN A 209 24.81 -9.25 -2.76
C GLN A 209 24.62 -7.93 -3.51
N PHE A 210 24.96 -6.80 -2.87
CA PHE A 210 24.89 -5.49 -3.50
C PHE A 210 25.83 -5.36 -4.71
N ALA A 211 27.05 -5.91 -4.62
CA ALA A 211 27.95 -5.99 -5.77
C ALA A 211 27.30 -6.77 -6.91
N GLY A 212 26.69 -7.91 -6.60
CA GLY A 212 25.96 -8.76 -7.54
C GLY A 212 24.86 -8.00 -8.30
N VAL A 213 23.97 -7.32 -7.57
CA VAL A 213 22.91 -6.48 -8.18
C VAL A 213 23.51 -5.41 -9.11
N LEU A 214 24.60 -4.75 -8.69
CA LEU A 214 25.27 -3.77 -9.56
C LEU A 214 25.89 -4.44 -10.80
N ALA A 215 26.46 -5.64 -10.69
CA ALA A 215 26.96 -6.41 -11.83
C ALA A 215 25.85 -6.80 -12.79
N HIS A 216 24.67 -7.19 -12.29
CA HIS A 216 23.49 -7.42 -13.12
C HIS A 216 23.14 -6.15 -13.91
N GLU A 217 22.99 -5.02 -13.21
CA GLU A 217 22.66 -3.73 -13.82
C GLU A 217 23.67 -3.31 -14.88
N PHE A 218 24.97 -3.42 -14.60
CA PHE A 218 26.04 -3.13 -15.56
C PHE A 218 26.19 -4.19 -16.65
N GLY A 219 25.74 -5.43 -16.41
CA GLY A 219 25.72 -6.51 -17.37
C GLY A 219 24.91 -6.15 -18.62
N HIS A 220 23.79 -5.43 -18.44
CA HIS A 220 23.00 -4.83 -19.52
C HIS A 220 23.80 -3.85 -20.39
N PHE A 221 24.91 -3.32 -19.87
CA PHE A 221 25.80 -2.33 -20.50
C PHE A 221 27.19 -2.88 -20.87
N SER A 222 27.43 -4.18 -20.80
CA SER A 222 28.73 -4.77 -21.16
C SER A 222 28.92 -4.98 -22.68
N GLN A 223 27.84 -5.12 -23.45
CA GLN A 223 27.88 -5.60 -24.84
C GLN A 223 27.84 -4.47 -25.91
N GLY A 224 28.83 -3.57 -25.95
CA GLY A 224 29.08 -2.55 -27.00
C GLY A 224 27.96 -2.24 -28.02
N ALA A 225 27.86 -2.98 -29.12
CA ALA A 225 26.85 -2.76 -30.18
C ALA A 225 25.47 -3.39 -29.89
N GLY A 226 25.42 -4.53 -29.19
CA GLY A 226 24.18 -5.16 -28.74
C GLY A 226 23.45 -4.31 -27.69
N MET A 227 24.21 -3.70 -26.77
CA MET A 227 23.74 -2.73 -25.77
C MET A 227 22.89 -1.63 -26.41
N ARG A 228 23.35 -1.03 -27.51
CA ARG A 228 22.64 0.08 -28.16
C ARG A 228 21.31 -0.36 -28.76
N LEU A 229 21.26 -1.56 -29.35
CA LEU A 229 20.02 -2.12 -29.91
C LEU A 229 19.03 -2.46 -28.79
N THR A 230 19.49 -3.04 -27.69
CA THR A 230 18.67 -3.26 -26.50
C THR A 230 18.14 -1.97 -25.91
N TYR A 231 18.99 -0.95 -25.78
CA TYR A 231 18.57 0.33 -25.24
C TYR A 231 17.39 0.90 -26.06
N VAL A 232 17.46 0.80 -27.39
CA VAL A 232 16.35 1.18 -28.27
C VAL A 232 15.09 0.36 -27.99
N ILE A 233 15.20 -0.97 -27.88
CA ILE A 233 14.07 -1.86 -27.55
C ILE A 233 13.42 -1.44 -26.22
N ARG A 234 14.21 -1.28 -25.15
CA ARG A 234 13.71 -0.89 -23.81
C ARG A 234 13.08 0.50 -23.81
N VAL A 235 13.70 1.47 -24.47
CA VAL A 235 13.18 2.85 -24.55
C VAL A 235 11.85 2.89 -25.30
N ILE A 236 11.71 2.14 -26.40
CA ILE A 236 10.45 2.09 -27.15
C ILE A 236 9.38 1.33 -26.37
N SER A 237 9.71 0.18 -25.77
CA SER A 237 8.79 -0.59 -24.93
C SER A 237 8.29 0.26 -23.75
N HIS A 238 9.20 0.92 -23.02
CA HIS A 238 8.83 1.82 -21.94
C HIS A 238 7.97 3.00 -22.43
N TRP A 239 8.30 3.60 -23.58
CA TRP A 239 7.46 4.64 -24.17
C TRP A 239 6.04 4.16 -24.49
N PHE A 240 5.88 2.95 -25.04
CA PHE A 240 4.56 2.34 -25.27
C PHE A 240 3.79 2.14 -23.97
N THR A 241 4.40 1.44 -22.99
CA THR A 241 3.78 1.20 -21.68
C THR A 241 3.33 2.50 -21.04
N ARG A 242 4.20 3.50 -21.04
CA ARG A 242 3.92 4.83 -20.51
C ARG A 242 2.73 5.48 -21.19
N VAL A 243 2.75 5.58 -22.52
CA VAL A 243 1.68 6.25 -23.28
C VAL A 243 0.33 5.53 -23.17
N VAL A 244 0.35 4.20 -23.05
CA VAL A 244 -0.84 3.37 -22.94
C VAL A 244 -1.47 3.50 -21.55
N TYR A 245 -0.67 3.32 -20.49
CA TYR A 245 -1.16 3.21 -19.12
C TYR A 245 -1.14 4.51 -18.32
N GLU A 246 -0.14 5.39 -18.52
CA GLU A 246 -0.07 6.65 -17.78
C GLU A 246 -1.07 7.66 -18.33
N ARG A 247 -1.84 8.26 -17.42
CA ARG A 247 -2.69 9.42 -17.71
C ARG A 247 -1.86 10.68 -17.55
N ASP A 248 -1.97 11.61 -18.49
CA ASP A 248 -1.26 12.87 -18.43
C ASP A 248 -2.15 14.00 -17.90
N ALA A 249 -1.51 15.12 -17.54
CA ALA A 249 -2.18 16.31 -17.02
C ALA A 249 -3.23 16.90 -17.99
N TRP A 250 -3.18 16.56 -19.28
CA TRP A 250 -4.20 16.98 -20.24
C TRP A 250 -5.43 16.08 -20.19
N ASP A 251 -5.27 14.79 -19.92
CA ASP A 251 -6.40 13.87 -19.73
C ASP A 251 -7.21 14.24 -18.49
N GLU A 252 -6.51 14.61 -17.40
CA GLU A 252 -7.14 15.11 -16.17
C GLU A 252 -7.87 16.43 -16.43
N LYS A 253 -7.20 17.41 -17.03
CA LYS A 253 -7.82 18.69 -17.40
C LYS A 253 -9.00 18.55 -18.36
N LEU A 254 -8.94 17.62 -19.31
CA LEU A 254 -10.03 17.36 -20.25
C LEU A 254 -11.23 16.75 -19.52
N LYS A 255 -10.99 15.82 -18.60
CA LYS A 255 -12.02 15.21 -17.76
C LYS A 255 -12.66 16.24 -16.83
N ASP A 256 -11.87 17.12 -16.23
CA ASP A 256 -12.37 18.19 -15.36
C ASP A 256 -13.15 19.24 -16.15
N ALA A 257 -12.65 19.65 -17.32
CA ALA A 257 -13.36 20.56 -18.22
C ALA A 257 -14.68 19.96 -18.75
N ALA A 258 -14.70 18.66 -19.07
CA ALA A 258 -15.90 17.95 -19.49
C ALA A 258 -16.97 17.90 -18.39
N ARG A 259 -16.56 17.91 -17.11
CA ARG A 259 -17.46 17.93 -15.95
C ARG A 259 -18.00 19.33 -15.64
N SER A 260 -17.26 20.40 -15.97
CA SER A 260 -17.63 21.78 -15.64
C SER A 260 -18.44 22.52 -16.72
N ILE A 261 -18.55 21.97 -17.93
CA ILE A 261 -19.18 22.62 -19.10
C ILE A 261 -20.57 22.05 -19.37
N ASP A 262 -21.52 22.92 -19.74
CA ASP A 262 -22.89 22.57 -20.14
C ASP A 262 -22.92 21.51 -21.28
N LEU A 263 -23.78 20.49 -21.15
CA LEU A 263 -23.87 19.29 -22.02
C LEU A 263 -23.95 19.63 -23.52
N ARG A 264 -24.49 20.81 -23.87
CA ARG A 264 -24.61 21.31 -25.25
C ARG A 264 -23.25 21.50 -25.95
N ILE A 265 -22.18 21.73 -25.18
CA ILE A 265 -20.80 21.86 -25.66
C ILE A 265 -19.96 20.64 -25.21
N GLY A 266 -20.38 19.96 -24.14
CA GLY A 266 -19.70 18.79 -23.57
C GLY A 266 -19.55 17.59 -24.52
N TRP A 267 -20.44 17.39 -25.49
CA TRP A 267 -20.33 16.26 -26.44
C TRP A 267 -19.03 16.25 -27.26
N ILE A 268 -18.44 17.43 -27.53
CA ILE A 268 -17.14 17.55 -28.21
C ILE A 268 -16.02 17.02 -27.31
N LEU A 269 -16.11 17.25 -26.00
CA LEU A 269 -15.13 16.79 -25.01
C LEU A 269 -15.26 15.27 -24.77
N TYR A 270 -16.49 14.75 -24.72
CA TYR A 270 -16.73 13.29 -24.69
C TYR A 270 -16.23 12.60 -25.96
N LEU A 271 -16.42 13.23 -27.13
CA LEU A 271 -15.87 12.72 -28.39
C LEU A 271 -14.34 12.74 -28.41
N ALA A 272 -13.72 13.78 -27.85
CA ALA A 272 -12.27 13.82 -27.65
C ALA A 272 -11.78 12.68 -26.71
N MET A 273 -12.50 12.42 -25.62
CA MET A 273 -12.20 11.30 -24.72
C MET A 273 -12.31 9.94 -25.42
N LEU A 274 -13.34 9.74 -26.26
CA LEU A 274 -13.48 8.54 -27.08
C LEU A 274 -12.27 8.37 -28.01
N PHE A 275 -11.79 9.43 -28.66
CA PHE A 275 -10.61 9.34 -29.53
C PHE A 275 -9.32 9.10 -28.77
N ILE A 276 -9.15 9.64 -27.57
CA ILE A 276 -8.02 9.28 -26.70
C ILE A 276 -8.09 7.80 -26.35
N TRP A 277 -9.26 7.27 -26.03
CA TRP A 277 -9.45 5.85 -25.74
C TRP A 277 -9.12 4.96 -26.95
N ILE A 278 -9.64 5.28 -28.14
CA ILE A 278 -9.34 4.55 -29.39
C ILE A 278 -7.83 4.59 -29.67
N THR A 279 -7.22 5.77 -29.53
CA THR A 279 -5.78 5.95 -29.75
C THR A 279 -4.96 5.09 -28.80
N ARG A 280 -5.31 5.03 -27.51
CA ARG A 280 -4.66 4.16 -26.53
C ARG A 280 -4.85 2.70 -26.86
N LYS A 281 -6.02 2.28 -27.35
CA LYS A 281 -6.26 0.89 -27.77
C LYS A 281 -5.41 0.49 -28.97
N ILE A 282 -5.25 1.38 -29.97
CA ILE A 282 -4.33 1.15 -31.09
C ILE A 282 -2.90 0.98 -30.58
N LEU A 283 -2.44 1.89 -29.71
CA LEU A 283 -1.09 1.83 -29.13
C LEU A 283 -0.90 0.61 -28.23
N TRP A 284 -1.93 0.18 -27.50
CA TRP A 284 -1.92 -1.04 -26.71
C TRP A 284 -1.74 -2.28 -27.59
N VAL A 285 -2.44 -2.37 -28.74
CA VAL A 285 -2.25 -3.47 -29.68
C VAL A 285 -0.81 -3.48 -30.22
N LEU A 286 -0.28 -2.31 -30.62
CA LEU A 286 1.11 -2.21 -31.08
C LEU A 286 2.12 -2.61 -29.99
N MET A 287 1.87 -2.20 -28.73
CA MET A 287 2.67 -2.62 -27.58
C MET A 287 2.63 -4.13 -27.37
N MET A 288 1.45 -4.76 -27.45
CA MET A 288 1.32 -6.22 -27.32
C MET A 288 2.11 -6.97 -28.41
N ILE A 289 2.08 -6.47 -29.64
CA ILE A 289 2.92 -7.00 -30.73
C ILE A 289 4.40 -6.82 -30.38
N GLY A 290 4.79 -5.64 -29.89
CA GLY A 290 6.15 -5.36 -29.42
C GLY A 290 6.61 -6.32 -28.32
N HIS A 291 5.79 -6.57 -27.30
CA HIS A 291 6.07 -7.53 -26.22
C HIS A 291 6.19 -8.95 -26.75
N ALA A 292 5.29 -9.38 -27.65
CA ALA A 292 5.36 -10.71 -28.24
C ALA A 292 6.66 -10.93 -29.05
N VAL A 293 7.11 -9.92 -29.80
CA VAL A 293 8.32 -9.99 -30.62
C VAL A 293 9.60 -9.87 -29.78
N SER A 294 9.58 -9.08 -28.71
CA SER A 294 10.76 -8.80 -27.89
C SER A 294 10.91 -9.68 -26.65
N GLY A 295 9.85 -10.32 -26.16
CA GLY A 295 9.82 -11.02 -24.86
C GLY A 295 10.84 -12.15 -24.74
N LEU A 296 11.06 -12.96 -25.79
CA LEU A 296 12.11 -13.98 -25.77
C LEU A 296 13.51 -13.37 -25.65
N MET A 297 13.76 -12.27 -26.35
CA MET A 297 15.06 -11.60 -26.32
C MET A 297 15.30 -10.90 -24.99
N LEU A 298 14.29 -10.20 -24.46
CA LEU A 298 14.38 -9.55 -23.14
C LEU A 298 14.68 -10.56 -22.05
N ARG A 299 14.01 -11.72 -22.04
CA ARG A 299 14.32 -12.80 -21.08
C ARG A 299 15.75 -13.33 -21.21
N GLN A 300 16.23 -13.54 -22.44
CA GLN A 300 17.62 -13.95 -22.65
C GLN A 300 18.63 -12.92 -22.11
N MET A 301 18.30 -11.64 -22.20
CA MET A 301 19.14 -10.58 -21.66
C MET A 301 19.20 -10.58 -20.14
N GLU A 302 18.08 -10.85 -19.48
CA GLU A 302 18.05 -11.02 -18.03
C GLU A 302 18.94 -12.20 -17.62
N TYR A 303 18.88 -13.34 -18.33
CA TYR A 303 19.80 -14.46 -18.08
C TYR A 303 21.27 -14.08 -18.29
N ASP A 304 21.59 -13.31 -19.32
CA ASP A 304 22.97 -12.87 -19.56
C ASP A 304 23.46 -11.90 -18.47
N ALA A 305 22.58 -11.03 -17.95
CA ALA A 305 22.88 -10.16 -16.82
C ALA A 305 23.03 -10.95 -15.50
N ASP A 306 22.19 -11.95 -15.27
CA ASP A 306 22.26 -12.86 -14.13
C ASP A 306 23.59 -13.64 -14.10
N ARG A 307 24.16 -13.97 -15.26
CA ARG A 307 25.49 -14.56 -15.34
C ARG A 307 26.59 -13.61 -14.88
N TYR A 308 26.50 -12.32 -15.17
CA TYR A 308 27.45 -11.34 -14.64
C TYR A 308 27.35 -11.22 -13.12
N GLU A 309 26.13 -11.23 -12.58
CA GLU A 309 25.91 -11.28 -11.14
C GLU A 309 26.50 -12.55 -10.52
N ALA A 310 26.20 -13.72 -11.09
CA ALA A 310 26.71 -15.01 -10.62
C ALA A 310 28.25 -15.06 -10.68
N ARG A 311 28.88 -14.60 -11.77
CA ARG A 311 30.35 -14.58 -11.88
C ARG A 311 31.01 -13.55 -10.95
N LEU A 312 30.33 -12.45 -10.63
CA LEU A 312 30.85 -11.48 -9.67
C LEU A 312 30.68 -11.96 -8.22
N ALA A 313 29.45 -12.27 -7.84
CA ALA A 313 29.03 -12.50 -6.46
C ALA A 313 28.86 -13.98 -6.11
N GLY A 314 28.88 -14.90 -7.07
CA GLY A 314 28.73 -16.35 -6.88
C GLY A 314 27.29 -16.83 -7.04
N SER A 315 27.12 -18.04 -7.57
CA SER A 315 25.81 -18.66 -7.87
C SER A 315 24.93 -18.81 -6.62
N ASP A 316 25.49 -19.24 -5.49
CA ASP A 316 24.76 -19.32 -4.22
C ASP A 316 24.33 -17.94 -3.71
N THR A 317 25.16 -16.92 -3.95
CA THR A 317 24.83 -15.55 -3.54
C THR A 317 23.71 -14.97 -4.39
N PHE A 318 23.65 -15.29 -5.69
CA PHE A 318 22.54 -14.90 -6.56
C PHE A 318 21.19 -15.34 -5.98
N GLU A 319 21.07 -16.60 -5.57
CA GLU A 319 19.84 -17.14 -4.99
C GLU A 319 19.44 -16.40 -3.70
N THR A 320 20.39 -16.18 -2.78
CA THR A 320 20.11 -15.39 -1.58
C THR A 320 19.79 -13.92 -1.88
N THR A 321 20.29 -13.38 -3.00
CA THR A 321 20.01 -12.01 -3.46
C THR A 321 18.59 -11.92 -4.00
N ALA A 322 18.17 -12.86 -4.85
CA ALA A 322 16.79 -12.95 -5.36
C ALA A 322 15.79 -13.04 -4.21
N ARG A 323 16.05 -13.93 -3.23
CA ARG A 323 15.24 -14.02 -2.00
C ARG A 323 15.21 -12.71 -1.22
N GLN A 324 16.36 -12.06 -1.04
CA GLN A 324 16.44 -10.79 -0.32
C GLN A 324 15.66 -9.67 -1.01
N LEU A 325 15.66 -9.62 -2.35
CA LEU A 325 14.89 -8.65 -3.13
C LEU A 325 13.38 -8.81 -2.88
N GLN A 326 12.86 -10.05 -2.91
CA GLN A 326 11.45 -10.31 -2.62
C GLN A 326 11.07 -9.90 -1.18
N MET A 327 11.90 -10.24 -0.19
CA MET A 327 11.66 -9.82 1.19
C MET A 327 11.66 -8.30 1.35
N LEU A 328 12.60 -7.60 0.69
CA LEU A 328 12.66 -6.14 0.73
C LEU A 328 11.47 -5.50 0.01
N GLY A 329 10.99 -6.09 -1.09
CA GLY A 329 9.79 -5.65 -1.79
C GLY A 329 8.54 -5.74 -0.90
N LEU A 330 8.35 -6.88 -0.23
CA LEU A 330 7.24 -7.06 0.71
C LEU A 330 7.34 -6.11 1.91
N ALA A 331 8.53 -5.97 2.50
CA ALA A 331 8.76 -5.06 3.62
C ALA A 331 8.58 -3.59 3.22
N HIS A 332 8.87 -3.22 1.98
CA HIS A 332 8.60 -1.89 1.44
C HIS A 332 7.09 -1.63 1.37
N HIS A 333 6.29 -2.59 0.92
CA HIS A 333 4.84 -2.46 0.93
C HIS A 333 4.30 -2.27 2.37
N GLY A 334 4.77 -3.08 3.32
CA GLY A 334 4.44 -2.93 4.75
C GLY A 334 4.81 -1.55 5.30
N ALA A 335 6.03 -1.08 5.02
CA ALA A 335 6.50 0.25 5.43
C ALA A 335 5.67 1.40 4.84
N MET A 336 5.18 1.26 3.60
CA MET A 336 4.30 2.27 3.00
C MET A 336 2.91 2.27 3.65
N SER A 337 2.41 1.11 4.07
CA SER A 337 1.20 1.00 4.88
C SER A 337 1.37 1.70 6.23
N ASP A 338 2.46 1.41 6.94
CA ASP A 338 2.80 2.05 8.23
C ASP A 338 2.93 3.57 8.09
N LEU A 339 3.56 4.05 7.01
CA LEU A 339 3.68 5.47 6.75
C LEU A 339 2.32 6.15 6.55
N GLY A 340 1.37 5.47 5.90
CA GLY A 340 0.00 5.95 5.78
C GLY A 340 -0.70 6.08 7.13
N ASP A 341 -0.42 5.17 8.06
CA ASP A 341 -0.92 5.23 9.44
C ASP A 341 -0.29 6.41 10.20
N PHE A 342 1.04 6.59 10.11
CA PHE A 342 1.73 7.73 10.71
C PHE A 342 1.23 9.07 10.16
N TYR A 343 1.03 9.16 8.85
CA TYR A 343 0.58 10.39 8.19
C TYR A 343 -0.81 10.82 8.66
N ARG A 344 -1.71 9.88 8.92
CA ARG A 344 -3.03 10.18 9.49
C ARG A 344 -2.97 10.76 10.91
N GLU A 345 -1.93 10.43 11.66
CA GLU A 345 -1.65 11.07 12.95
C GLU A 345 -0.84 12.39 12.83
N GLY A 346 -0.65 12.86 11.59
CA GLY A 346 0.11 14.04 11.25
C GLY A 346 1.62 13.87 11.37
N ARG A 347 2.13 12.64 11.32
CA ARG A 347 3.55 12.31 11.47
C ARG A 347 4.13 11.74 10.18
N LEU A 348 5.38 12.10 9.87
CA LEU A 348 6.15 11.49 8.78
C LEU A 348 7.48 10.98 9.32
N ALA A 349 7.89 9.78 8.90
CA ALA A 349 9.14 9.19 9.36
C ALA A 349 10.35 9.88 8.74
N ASP A 350 11.39 10.18 9.53
CA ASP A 350 12.60 10.83 9.03
C ASP A 350 13.52 9.92 8.22
N ASN A 351 13.26 8.60 8.18
CA ASN A 351 14.14 7.61 7.57
C ASN A 351 13.37 6.38 7.06
N LEU A 352 12.91 6.44 5.81
CA LEU A 352 12.17 5.34 5.16
C LEU A 352 12.97 4.04 5.01
N PRO A 353 14.26 4.04 4.61
CA PRO A 353 15.03 2.81 4.58
C PRO A 353 15.07 2.09 5.93
N ALA A 354 15.12 2.82 7.05
CA ALA A 354 15.06 2.21 8.38
C ALA A 354 13.67 1.64 8.71
N LEU A 355 12.58 2.30 8.29
CA LEU A 355 11.22 1.77 8.43
C LEU A 355 11.03 0.46 7.64
N ILE A 356 11.59 0.38 6.44
CA ILE A 356 11.60 -0.85 5.62
C ILE A 356 12.37 -1.95 6.35
N MET A 357 13.55 -1.66 6.91
CA MET A 357 14.29 -2.68 7.68
C MET A 357 13.54 -3.14 8.93
N ALA A 358 12.83 -2.24 9.61
CA ALA A 358 12.01 -2.61 10.76
C ALA A 358 10.86 -3.56 10.35
N ASN A 359 10.30 -3.37 9.16
CA ASN A 359 9.32 -4.28 8.58
C ASN A 359 9.95 -5.64 8.22
N VAL A 360 11.16 -5.68 7.67
CA VAL A 360 11.90 -6.94 7.44
C VAL A 360 12.05 -7.74 8.73
N ASP A 361 12.43 -7.08 9.84
CA ASP A 361 12.60 -7.72 11.15
C ASP A 361 11.29 -8.25 11.76
N GLN A 362 10.13 -7.76 11.27
CA GLN A 362 8.79 -8.10 11.75
C GLN A 362 8.02 -9.01 10.78
N LEU A 363 8.62 -9.44 9.66
CA LEU A 363 7.95 -10.31 8.69
C LEU A 363 7.51 -11.64 9.36
N PRO A 364 6.22 -12.02 9.25
CA PRO A 364 5.74 -13.32 9.71
C PRO A 364 6.48 -14.46 9.01
N LYS A 365 6.59 -15.61 9.69
CA LYS A 365 7.28 -16.78 9.12
C LYS A 365 6.58 -17.29 7.87
N GLU A 366 5.25 -17.26 7.89
CA GLU A 366 4.36 -17.68 6.82
C GLU A 366 4.60 -16.84 5.56
N ALA A 367 4.86 -15.54 5.72
CA ALA A 367 5.20 -14.65 4.62
C ALA A 367 6.56 -15.01 4.00
N ALA A 368 7.55 -15.34 4.83
CA ALA A 368 8.85 -15.79 4.35
C ALA A 368 8.76 -17.16 3.64
N GLU A 369 7.98 -18.10 4.18
CA GLU A 369 7.69 -19.39 3.55
C GLU A 369 6.95 -19.23 2.22
N HIS A 370 6.04 -18.25 2.12
CA HIS A 370 5.36 -17.95 0.87
C HIS A 370 6.32 -17.42 -0.20
N ILE A 371 7.27 -16.55 0.18
CA ILE A 371 8.34 -16.10 -0.72
C ILE A 371 9.16 -17.29 -1.22
N ASP A 372 9.57 -18.17 -0.32
CA ASP A 372 10.36 -19.36 -0.66
C ASP A 372 9.59 -20.27 -1.64
N LYS A 373 8.30 -20.50 -1.39
CA LYS A 373 7.42 -21.26 -2.30
C LYS A 373 7.26 -20.58 -3.66
N GLN A 374 7.12 -19.24 -3.70
CA GLN A 374 7.04 -18.51 -4.96
C GLN A 374 8.32 -18.64 -5.78
N LEU A 375 9.49 -18.51 -5.14
CA LEU A 375 10.80 -18.69 -5.81
C LEU A 375 10.96 -20.09 -6.43
N GLU A 376 10.35 -21.12 -5.85
CA GLU A 376 10.45 -22.50 -6.34
C GLU A 376 9.39 -22.87 -7.39
N THR A 377 8.20 -22.26 -7.32
CA THR A 377 7.02 -22.68 -8.12
C THR A 377 6.67 -21.73 -9.25
N ALA A 378 7.10 -20.46 -9.21
CA ALA A 378 6.76 -19.48 -10.23
C ALA A 378 7.22 -19.90 -11.63
N THR A 379 6.31 -19.80 -12.59
CA THR A 379 6.54 -20.12 -14.00
C THR A 379 6.47 -18.85 -14.85
N THR A 380 7.35 -18.75 -15.84
CA THR A 380 7.32 -17.63 -16.80
C THR A 380 6.12 -17.75 -17.74
N GLY A 381 5.25 -16.75 -17.74
CA GLY A 381 4.13 -16.61 -18.66
C GLY A 381 4.57 -16.30 -20.10
N TRP A 382 3.62 -16.41 -21.04
CA TRP A 382 3.88 -16.17 -22.46
C TRP A 382 4.18 -14.71 -22.81
N PHE A 383 3.67 -13.77 -22.00
CA PHE A 383 3.82 -12.32 -22.20
C PHE A 383 4.76 -11.66 -21.20
N ASP A 384 5.38 -12.45 -20.31
CA ASP A 384 6.29 -11.93 -19.30
C ASP A 384 7.60 -11.48 -19.95
N THR A 385 7.96 -10.23 -19.71
CA THR A 385 9.19 -9.63 -20.22
C THR A 385 10.42 -10.03 -19.40
N HIS A 386 10.21 -10.50 -18.16
CA HIS A 386 11.24 -11.04 -17.28
C HIS A 386 10.96 -12.53 -17.02
N PRO A 387 12.00 -13.37 -16.92
CA PRO A 387 11.83 -14.76 -16.51
C PRO A 387 11.49 -14.85 -15.03
N SER A 388 10.82 -15.94 -14.62
CA SER A 388 10.56 -16.19 -13.21
C SER A 388 11.85 -16.40 -12.43
N ASP A 389 11.85 -16.04 -11.15
CA ASP A 389 13.04 -16.17 -10.30
C ASP A 389 13.54 -17.63 -10.24
N LYS A 390 12.64 -18.61 -10.34
CA LYS A 390 12.99 -20.03 -10.47
C LYS A 390 13.93 -20.29 -11.65
N GLU A 391 13.57 -19.80 -12.83
CA GLU A 391 14.35 -20.01 -14.05
C GLU A 391 15.67 -19.22 -13.99
N ARG A 392 15.64 -18.01 -13.41
CA ARG A 392 16.84 -17.18 -13.19
C ARG A 392 17.83 -17.84 -12.24
N ILE A 393 17.36 -18.35 -11.10
CA ILE A 393 18.17 -19.10 -10.13
C ILE A 393 18.73 -20.36 -10.78
N ALA A 394 17.93 -21.09 -11.55
CA ALA A 394 18.42 -22.26 -12.28
C ALA A 394 19.53 -21.88 -13.28
N SER A 395 19.37 -20.78 -14.02
CA SER A 395 20.39 -20.26 -14.94
C SER A 395 21.67 -19.87 -14.20
N ALA A 396 21.57 -19.15 -13.08
CA ALA A 396 22.72 -18.73 -12.27
C ALA A 396 23.47 -19.93 -11.65
N ARG A 397 22.76 -20.99 -11.24
CA ARG A 397 23.36 -22.24 -10.74
C ARG A 397 24.18 -22.97 -11.80
N LEU A 398 23.86 -22.83 -13.10
CA LEU A 398 24.64 -23.44 -14.17
C LEU A 398 26.03 -22.82 -14.34
N GLU A 399 26.27 -21.61 -13.84
CA GLU A 399 27.60 -20.98 -13.86
C GLU A 399 28.56 -21.61 -12.85
N ASP A 400 28.05 -22.34 -11.85
CA ASP A 400 28.82 -23.11 -10.84
C ASP A 400 30.07 -22.38 -10.35
N THR A 401 29.88 -21.16 -9.83
CA THR A 401 30.97 -20.26 -9.49
C THR A 401 30.85 -19.68 -8.09
N ASP A 402 31.99 -19.60 -7.41
CA ASP A 402 32.13 -18.95 -6.10
C ASP A 402 32.15 -17.42 -6.20
N GLY A 403 32.17 -16.85 -7.41
CA GLY A 403 32.28 -15.41 -7.64
C GLY A 403 33.67 -14.83 -7.36
N ILE A 404 34.03 -13.76 -8.07
CA ILE A 404 35.32 -13.07 -7.90
C ILE A 404 35.36 -12.07 -6.74
N PHE A 405 34.21 -11.66 -6.19
CA PHE A 405 34.14 -10.67 -5.11
C PHE A 405 33.79 -11.30 -3.76
N ARG A 406 34.66 -11.12 -2.76
CA ARG A 406 34.58 -11.90 -1.50
C ARG A 406 34.36 -11.10 -0.22
N LEU A 407 34.17 -9.78 -0.30
CA LEU A 407 34.00 -8.96 0.89
C LEU A 407 32.67 -9.25 1.60
N LYS A 408 32.75 -9.66 2.86
CA LYS A 408 31.60 -9.89 3.74
C LYS A 408 31.34 -8.65 4.60
N GLY A 409 30.07 -8.37 4.88
CA GLY A 409 29.64 -7.22 5.69
C GLY A 409 28.48 -6.46 5.03
N PRO A 410 27.82 -5.54 5.75
CA PRO A 410 26.67 -4.82 5.23
C PRO A 410 27.07 -3.77 4.19
N ALA A 411 26.33 -3.67 3.09
CA ALA A 411 26.62 -2.72 2.00
C ALA A 411 26.60 -1.24 2.46
N SER A 412 25.85 -0.94 3.53
CA SER A 412 25.85 0.38 4.19
C SER A 412 27.23 0.91 4.58
N GLN A 413 28.23 0.04 4.74
CA GLN A 413 29.61 0.44 5.02
C GLN A 413 30.33 1.09 3.82
N LEU A 414 29.82 0.95 2.61
CA LEU A 414 30.37 1.64 1.44
C LEU A 414 30.19 3.17 1.54
N PHE A 415 29.23 3.63 2.33
CA PHE A 415 28.87 5.04 2.49
C PHE A 415 29.60 5.68 3.68
N ASN A 416 30.06 6.93 3.52
CA ASN A 416 30.65 7.73 4.60
C ASN A 416 29.67 7.92 5.77
N SER A 417 28.37 8.11 5.46
CA SER A 417 27.32 8.25 6.46
C SER A 417 25.99 7.75 5.90
N PHE A 418 25.79 6.42 5.91
CA PHE A 418 24.58 5.80 5.36
C PHE A 418 23.29 6.42 5.91
N ALA A 419 23.15 6.50 7.24
CA ALA A 419 21.97 7.06 7.90
C ALA A 419 21.66 8.50 7.48
N LYS A 420 22.69 9.34 7.26
CA LYS A 420 22.49 10.72 6.81
C LYS A 420 21.91 10.78 5.39
N HIS A 421 22.39 9.91 4.50
CA HIS A 421 21.87 9.82 3.14
C HIS A 421 20.45 9.27 3.13
N SER A 422 20.15 8.26 3.97
CA SER A 422 18.80 7.71 4.09
C SER A 422 17.80 8.80 4.48
N LYS A 423 18.11 9.62 5.50
CA LYS A 423 17.25 10.74 5.92
C LYS A 423 17.07 11.80 4.83
N TYR A 424 18.14 12.14 4.11
CA TYR A 424 18.04 13.13 3.04
C TYR A 424 17.20 12.64 1.86
N VAL A 425 17.37 11.38 1.47
CA VAL A 425 16.63 10.78 0.37
C VAL A 425 15.15 10.63 0.75
N THR A 426 14.85 10.30 2.01
CA THR A 426 13.48 10.34 2.55
C THR A 426 12.87 11.75 2.46
N PHE A 427 13.59 12.78 2.89
CA PHE A 427 13.11 14.15 2.79
C PHE A 427 12.89 14.61 1.33
N ASP A 428 13.82 14.26 0.44
CA ASP A 428 13.71 14.62 -0.98
C ASP A 428 12.50 13.91 -1.63
N TYR A 429 12.23 12.65 -1.26
CA TYR A 429 11.03 11.92 -1.66
C TYR A 429 9.76 12.64 -1.17
N TYR A 430 9.68 13.01 0.11
CA TYR A 430 8.52 13.73 0.60
C TYR A 430 8.33 15.10 -0.04
N ARG A 431 9.39 15.82 -0.40
CA ARG A 431 9.26 17.08 -1.16
C ARG A 431 8.77 16.87 -2.60
N GLN A 432 8.97 15.69 -3.19
CA GLN A 432 8.36 15.35 -4.47
C GLN A 432 6.85 15.11 -4.30
N VAL A 433 6.45 14.47 -3.21
CA VAL A 433 5.03 14.13 -2.92
C VAL A 433 4.23 15.36 -2.44
N PHE A 434 4.73 16.07 -1.43
CA PHE A 434 4.02 17.16 -0.74
C PHE A 434 4.43 18.56 -1.24
N GLY A 435 5.41 18.65 -2.14
CA GLY A 435 5.91 19.92 -2.67
C GLY A 435 6.96 20.61 -1.78
N ASP A 436 7.23 21.88 -2.08
CA ASP A 436 8.36 22.63 -1.52
C ASP A 436 8.12 23.22 -0.12
N GLU A 437 6.89 23.14 0.38
CA GLU A 437 6.50 23.72 1.66
C GLU A 437 6.88 22.85 2.86
N LEU A 438 7.14 21.55 2.64
CA LEU A 438 7.51 20.61 3.70
C LEU A 438 8.86 20.97 4.32
N LYS A 439 8.86 21.15 5.65
CA LYS A 439 10.06 21.43 6.44
C LYS A 439 10.59 20.17 7.11
N ARG A 440 11.88 20.17 7.44
CA ARG A 440 12.55 19.00 8.05
C ARG A 440 12.09 18.75 9.49
N GLU A 441 11.65 19.81 10.15
CA GLU A 441 11.17 19.79 11.54
C GLU A 441 9.81 19.08 11.65
N GLU A 442 9.12 18.87 10.53
CA GLU A 442 7.86 18.10 10.46
C GLU A 442 8.11 16.58 10.37
N LEU A 443 9.39 16.16 10.25
CA LEU A 443 9.76 14.75 10.25
C LEU A 443 10.10 14.27 11.66
N HIS A 444 9.60 13.09 12.00
CA HIS A 444 9.75 12.45 13.30
C HIS A 444 10.83 11.35 13.25
N PRO A 445 11.64 11.21 14.32
CA PRO A 445 12.59 10.11 14.42
C PRO A 445 11.91 8.75 14.26
N ILE A 446 12.39 7.94 13.33
CA ILE A 446 11.81 6.60 13.09
C ILE A 446 11.79 5.72 14.35
N ASP A 447 12.80 5.80 15.21
CA ASP A 447 12.87 5.00 16.44
C ASP A 447 11.68 5.28 17.37
N GLU A 448 11.23 6.54 17.45
CA GLU A 448 10.07 6.95 18.26
C GLU A 448 8.76 6.42 17.64
N LEU A 449 8.63 6.48 16.32
CA LEU A 449 7.45 5.97 15.62
C LEU A 449 7.31 4.45 15.76
N LEU A 450 8.42 3.71 15.68
CA LEU A 450 8.44 2.26 15.85
C LEU A 450 8.13 1.83 17.29
N GLU A 451 8.60 2.58 18.29
CA GLU A 451 8.26 2.32 19.69
C GLU A 451 6.75 2.47 19.92
N ARG A 452 6.15 3.56 19.39
CA ARG A 452 4.70 3.79 19.44
C ARG A 452 3.91 2.71 18.71
N GLN A 453 4.34 2.32 17.52
CA GLN A 453 3.72 1.23 16.76
C GLN A 453 3.76 -0.08 17.55
N GLY A 454 4.89 -0.38 18.22
CA GLY A 454 5.02 -1.55 19.09
C GLY A 454 4.06 -1.52 20.28
N GLU A 455 3.87 -0.36 20.92
CA GLU A 455 2.87 -0.19 21.99
C GLU A 455 1.43 -0.38 21.49
N GLU A 456 1.13 0.09 20.29
CA GLU A 456 -0.19 -0.09 19.65
C GLU A 456 -0.44 -1.55 19.28
N GLN A 457 0.56 -2.24 18.73
CA GLN A 457 0.48 -3.68 18.44
C GLN A 457 0.25 -4.49 19.71
N GLU A 458 0.96 -4.20 20.81
CA GLU A 458 0.74 -4.88 22.09
C GLU A 458 -0.64 -4.57 22.69
N THR A 459 -1.11 -3.33 22.52
CA THR A 459 -2.47 -2.93 22.89
C THR A 459 -3.52 -3.74 22.11
N PHE A 460 -3.29 -3.96 20.82
CA PHE A 460 -4.16 -4.78 19.97
C PHE A 460 -4.11 -6.26 20.37
N LYS A 461 -2.92 -6.83 20.64
CA LYS A 461 -2.78 -8.20 21.17
C LYS A 461 -3.52 -8.38 22.49
N THR A 462 -3.40 -7.40 23.38
CA THR A 462 -4.12 -7.40 24.67
C THR A 462 -5.63 -7.34 24.47
N LEU A 463 -6.13 -6.50 23.56
CA LEU A 463 -7.56 -6.48 23.19
C LEU A 463 -8.02 -7.86 22.70
N HIS A 464 -7.25 -8.47 21.81
CA HIS A 464 -7.54 -9.76 21.20
C HIS A 464 -7.57 -10.88 22.25
N ARG A 465 -6.56 -10.94 23.13
CA ARG A 465 -6.48 -11.87 24.27
C ARG A 465 -7.60 -11.64 25.28
N TYR A 466 -7.87 -10.39 25.65
CA TYR A 466 -8.89 -10.04 26.65
C TYR A 466 -10.30 -10.47 26.23
N TYR A 467 -10.64 -10.31 24.94
CA TYR A 467 -11.92 -10.74 24.35
C TYR A 467 -11.86 -12.12 23.67
N GLN A 468 -10.73 -12.82 23.69
CA GLN A 468 -10.54 -14.12 23.03
C GLN A 468 -10.90 -14.11 21.53
N ALA A 469 -10.41 -13.09 20.82
CA ALA A 469 -10.64 -12.78 19.41
C ALA A 469 -12.09 -12.38 19.05
N GLN A 470 -12.89 -11.95 20.02
CA GLN A 470 -14.33 -11.69 19.81
C GLN A 470 -14.73 -10.21 19.94
N TYR A 471 -13.75 -9.31 19.97
CA TYR A 471 -14.02 -7.88 19.92
C TYR A 471 -14.52 -7.49 18.52
N SER A 472 -15.59 -6.72 18.45
CA SER A 472 -16.06 -6.12 17.20
C SER A 472 -16.55 -4.69 17.45
N PRO A 473 -16.12 -3.70 16.65
CA PRO A 473 -16.64 -2.34 16.75
C PRO A 473 -18.13 -2.26 16.36
N LEU A 474 -18.67 -3.25 15.64
CA LEU A 474 -20.09 -3.36 15.31
C LEU A 474 -20.96 -3.75 16.52
N ARG A 475 -20.33 -4.30 17.55
CA ARG A 475 -20.95 -4.69 18.82
C ARG A 475 -20.21 -4.01 19.97
N PRO A 476 -20.28 -2.68 20.07
CA PRO A 476 -19.58 -1.95 21.11
C PRO A 476 -20.09 -2.39 22.48
N LEU A 477 -19.21 -2.33 23.49
CA LEU A 477 -19.62 -2.56 24.87
C LEU A 477 -20.73 -1.59 25.24
N SER A 478 -21.73 -2.10 25.96
CA SER A 478 -22.73 -1.24 26.58
C SER A 478 -22.09 -0.47 27.72
N LEU A 479 -21.75 0.79 27.47
CA LEU A 479 -21.16 1.69 28.46
C LEU A 479 -22.26 2.58 29.05
N PRO A 480 -22.94 2.19 30.15
CA PRO A 480 -23.71 3.17 30.92
C PRO A 480 -22.76 4.30 31.37
N GLN A 481 -23.29 5.44 31.83
CA GLN A 481 -22.47 6.56 32.32
C GLN A 481 -21.51 6.08 33.44
N TRP A 482 -20.33 5.62 33.04
CA TRP A 482 -19.34 5.01 33.91
C TRP A 482 -18.72 6.10 34.76
N ILE A 483 -19.00 6.06 36.05
CA ILE A 483 -18.30 6.86 37.03
C ILE A 483 -17.15 6.01 37.55
N ILE A 484 -15.96 6.22 36.98
CA ILE A 484 -14.75 5.51 37.40
C ILE A 484 -14.22 6.13 38.70
N ALA A 485 -14.76 5.65 39.81
CA ALA A 485 -14.34 5.96 41.17
C ALA A 485 -13.96 4.68 41.92
N ALA A 486 -13.21 4.83 43.02
CA ALA A 486 -12.89 3.72 43.90
C ALA A 486 -14.20 3.09 44.42
N PRO A 487 -14.32 1.75 44.42
CA PRO A 487 -15.52 1.07 44.89
C PRO A 487 -15.61 1.14 46.42
N ASP A 488 -16.83 1.22 46.96
CA ASP A 488 -17.09 1.21 48.41
C ASP A 488 -16.48 -0.02 49.10
N ASN A 489 -16.52 -1.17 48.42
CA ASN A 489 -15.91 -2.40 48.90
C ASN A 489 -15.00 -3.03 47.81
N PRO A 490 -13.68 -2.81 47.89
CA PRO A 490 -12.71 -3.37 46.94
C PRO A 490 -12.74 -4.90 46.86
N LYS A 491 -13.01 -5.61 47.97
CA LYS A 491 -13.06 -7.08 47.95
C LYS A 491 -14.25 -7.60 47.15
N VAL A 492 -15.43 -7.00 47.34
CA VAL A 492 -16.63 -7.35 46.56
C VAL A 492 -16.43 -7.04 45.08
N CYS A 493 -15.80 -5.91 44.76
CA CYS A 493 -15.47 -5.55 43.38
C CYS A 493 -14.49 -6.57 42.73
N ALA A 494 -13.46 -7.00 43.47
CA ALA A 494 -12.52 -8.02 43.00
C ALA A 494 -13.19 -9.39 42.79
N THR A 495 -14.11 -9.81 43.68
CA THR A 495 -14.91 -11.02 43.48
C THR A 495 -15.80 -10.90 42.25
N ALA A 496 -16.48 -9.77 42.07
CA ALA A 496 -17.34 -9.53 40.91
C ALA A 496 -16.54 -9.53 39.59
N LEU A 497 -15.30 -9.03 39.59
CA LEU A 497 -14.40 -9.13 38.45
C LEU A 497 -14.12 -10.60 38.09
N LYS A 498 -13.73 -11.42 39.08
CA LYS A 498 -13.40 -12.83 38.88
C LYS A 498 -14.59 -13.62 38.33
N GLU A 499 -15.76 -13.45 38.95
CA GLU A 499 -17.00 -14.07 38.47
C GLU A 499 -17.38 -13.62 37.06
N SER A 500 -17.17 -12.34 36.73
CA SER A 500 -17.48 -11.80 35.40
C SER A 500 -16.55 -12.39 34.34
N ARG A 501 -15.26 -12.57 34.66
CA ARG A 501 -14.29 -13.26 33.80
C ARG A 501 -14.72 -14.71 33.55
N GLU A 502 -15.11 -15.45 34.59
CA GLU A 502 -15.60 -16.83 34.45
C GLU A 502 -16.88 -16.91 33.61
N LYS A 503 -17.87 -16.04 33.88
CA LYS A 503 -19.12 -15.97 33.10
C LYS A 503 -18.87 -15.64 31.63
N MET A 504 -17.94 -14.73 31.36
CA MET A 504 -17.53 -14.37 30.00
C MET A 504 -16.95 -15.59 29.27
N LEU A 505 -16.00 -16.30 29.88
CA LEU A 505 -15.40 -17.51 29.29
C LEU A 505 -16.41 -18.65 29.11
N ALA A 506 -17.31 -18.86 30.07
CA ALA A 506 -18.36 -19.87 29.97
C ALA A 506 -19.36 -19.58 28.82
N ALA A 507 -19.59 -18.30 28.51
CA ALA A 507 -20.46 -17.89 27.40
C ALA A 507 -19.76 -17.96 26.03
N LEU A 508 -18.43 -17.95 25.99
CA LEU A 508 -17.62 -17.78 24.77
C LEU A 508 -17.96 -18.78 23.64
N PRO A 509 -18.09 -20.11 23.85
CA PRO A 509 -18.36 -21.03 22.74
C PRO A 509 -19.72 -20.79 22.06
N LYS A 510 -20.73 -20.38 22.83
CA LYS A 510 -22.05 -20.02 22.30
C LYS A 510 -22.02 -18.65 21.64
N TYR A 511 -21.24 -17.72 22.19
CA TYR A 511 -21.02 -16.40 21.61
C TYR A 511 -20.38 -16.52 20.23
N LYS A 512 -19.24 -17.21 20.09
CA LYS A 512 -18.53 -17.39 18.80
C LYS A 512 -19.47 -17.83 17.67
N ARG A 513 -20.25 -18.89 17.91
CA ARG A 513 -21.21 -19.41 16.91
C ARG A 513 -22.34 -18.44 16.57
N ARG A 514 -22.83 -17.69 17.54
CA ARG A 514 -23.91 -16.70 17.33
C ARG A 514 -23.38 -15.43 16.66
N PHE A 515 -22.20 -14.99 17.06
CA PHE A 515 -21.55 -13.82 16.50
C PHE A 515 -21.22 -14.04 15.02
N LYS A 516 -20.71 -15.23 14.64
CA LYS A 516 -20.54 -15.59 13.22
C LYS A 516 -21.81 -15.40 12.40
N LYS A 517 -22.96 -15.87 12.90
CA LYS A 517 -24.26 -15.65 12.23
C LYS A 517 -24.68 -14.18 12.21
N TYR A 518 -24.37 -13.44 13.27
CA TYR A 518 -24.64 -12.01 13.33
C TYR A 518 -23.81 -11.25 12.28
N ASP A 519 -22.54 -11.65 12.10
CA ASP A 519 -21.62 -11.08 11.12
C ASP A 519 -22.08 -11.40 9.69
N GLU A 520 -22.44 -12.66 9.41
CA GLU A 520 -23.08 -13.06 8.14
C GLU A 520 -24.36 -12.24 7.85
N ALA A 521 -25.21 -12.06 8.87
CA ALA A 521 -26.41 -11.23 8.77
C ALA A 521 -26.09 -9.73 8.60
N ASP A 522 -24.94 -9.27 9.08
CA ASP A 522 -24.47 -7.91 8.87
C ASP A 522 -23.99 -7.69 7.42
N SER A 523 -23.25 -8.65 6.86
CA SER A 523 -22.88 -8.66 5.44
C SER A 523 -24.10 -8.65 4.52
N GLN A 524 -25.11 -9.48 4.80
CA GLN A 524 -26.38 -9.47 4.06
C GLN A 524 -27.13 -8.14 4.16
N SER A 525 -26.94 -7.37 5.24
CA SER A 525 -27.55 -6.04 5.37
C SER A 525 -26.96 -5.01 4.41
N ILE A 526 -25.68 -5.19 4.02
CA ILE A 526 -25.00 -4.37 3.01
C ILE A 526 -25.57 -4.73 1.63
N GLU A 527 -25.64 -6.02 1.29
CA GLU A 527 -26.21 -6.51 0.02
C GLU A 527 -27.66 -6.03 -0.16
N LEU A 528 -28.46 -6.08 0.90
CA LEU A 528 -29.83 -5.55 0.89
C LEU A 528 -29.89 -4.05 0.61
N ALA A 529 -28.99 -3.27 1.20
CA ALA A 529 -28.93 -1.83 0.95
C ALA A 529 -28.59 -1.54 -0.53
N GLN A 530 -27.62 -2.28 -1.09
CA GLN A 530 -27.24 -2.21 -2.50
C GLN A 530 -28.40 -2.61 -3.43
N ALA A 531 -29.04 -3.75 -3.19
CA ALA A 531 -30.19 -4.21 -3.95
C ALA A 531 -31.36 -3.21 -3.89
N GLN A 532 -31.62 -2.63 -2.72
CA GLN A 532 -32.65 -1.61 -2.56
C GLN A 532 -32.32 -0.35 -3.38
N ALA A 533 -31.05 0.05 -3.44
CA ALA A 533 -30.61 1.18 -4.26
C ALA A 533 -30.80 0.90 -5.77
N LEU A 534 -30.38 -0.27 -6.25
CA LEU A 534 -30.59 -0.70 -7.65
C LEU A 534 -32.08 -0.76 -8.01
N SER A 535 -32.89 -1.33 -7.13
CA SER A 535 -34.35 -1.43 -7.26
C SER A 535 -35.05 -0.06 -7.32
N ASN A 536 -34.55 0.92 -6.57
CA ASN A 536 -35.05 2.29 -6.58
C ASN A 536 -34.66 3.02 -7.88
N ALA A 537 -33.45 2.75 -8.40
CA ALA A 537 -33.01 3.22 -9.71
C ALA A 537 -33.67 2.49 -10.90
N LYS A 538 -34.49 1.45 -10.62
CA LYS A 538 -35.11 0.55 -11.61
C LYS A 538 -34.10 -0.17 -12.50
N LEU A 539 -32.93 -0.46 -11.95
CA LEU A 539 -31.92 -1.31 -12.60
C LEU A 539 -32.27 -2.78 -12.40
N ARG A 540 -31.87 -3.62 -13.35
CA ARG A 540 -32.07 -5.07 -13.28
C ARG A 540 -31.08 -5.66 -12.28
N ILE A 541 -31.59 -6.46 -11.35
CA ILE A 541 -30.77 -7.19 -10.38
C ILE A 541 -30.59 -8.62 -10.89
N GLY A 542 -29.34 -9.03 -11.11
CA GLY A 542 -29.01 -10.42 -11.44
C GLY A 542 -29.32 -11.35 -10.26
N ARG A 543 -29.72 -12.60 -10.53
CA ARG A 543 -30.05 -13.56 -9.47
C ARG A 543 -28.83 -13.94 -8.61
N ASP A 544 -27.66 -13.97 -9.24
CA ASP A 544 -26.41 -14.42 -8.62
C ASP A 544 -25.51 -13.25 -8.20
N LEU A 545 -26.04 -12.02 -8.20
CA LEU A 545 -25.28 -10.82 -7.83
C LEU A 545 -24.98 -10.74 -6.32
N PHE A 546 -25.81 -11.38 -5.48
CA PHE A 546 -25.75 -11.31 -4.03
C PHE A 546 -25.83 -12.71 -3.42
N SER A 547 -25.43 -12.86 -2.16
CA SER A 547 -25.48 -14.15 -1.44
C SER A 547 -26.91 -14.72 -1.28
N ILE A 548 -27.92 -13.86 -1.37
CA ILE A 548 -29.34 -14.20 -1.28
C ILE A 548 -30.11 -13.67 -2.49
N ASP A 549 -31.24 -14.32 -2.83
CA ASP A 549 -32.05 -13.91 -3.98
C ASP A 549 -32.78 -12.58 -3.71
N LEU A 550 -32.23 -11.50 -4.28
CA LEU A 550 -32.75 -10.13 -4.21
C LEU A 550 -33.23 -9.62 -5.57
N SER A 551 -33.63 -10.53 -6.47
CA SER A 551 -33.94 -10.21 -7.86
C SER A 551 -35.22 -9.39 -8.09
N SER A 552 -36.08 -9.22 -7.08
CA SER A 552 -37.32 -8.42 -7.16
C SER A 552 -37.55 -7.53 -5.94
N LYS A 553 -38.44 -6.54 -6.07
CA LYS A 553 -38.80 -5.63 -4.97
C LYS A 553 -39.43 -6.36 -3.79
N GLU A 554 -40.24 -7.36 -4.08
CA GLU A 554 -40.91 -8.23 -3.10
C GLU A 554 -39.88 -9.04 -2.33
N ARG A 555 -38.92 -9.67 -3.03
CA ARG A 555 -37.83 -10.42 -2.41
C ARG A 555 -36.95 -9.54 -1.52
N VAL A 556 -36.60 -8.34 -1.96
CA VAL A 556 -35.86 -7.37 -1.14
C VAL A 556 -36.64 -7.01 0.14
N ARG A 557 -37.96 -6.78 0.06
CA ARG A 557 -38.80 -6.48 1.24
C ARG A 557 -38.93 -7.65 2.20
N GLU A 558 -39.11 -8.86 1.69
CA GLU A 558 -39.19 -10.10 2.47
C GLU A 558 -37.87 -10.37 3.19
N ALA A 559 -36.75 -10.32 2.46
CA ALA A 559 -35.41 -10.50 3.02
C ALA A 559 -35.07 -9.43 4.05
N SER A 560 -35.41 -8.16 3.80
CA SER A 560 -35.22 -7.07 4.77
C SER A 560 -35.99 -7.31 6.08
N SER A 561 -37.24 -7.77 5.98
CA SER A 561 -38.08 -8.06 7.15
C SER A 561 -37.54 -9.24 7.95
N SER A 562 -37.18 -10.33 7.26
CA SER A 562 -36.62 -11.54 7.87
C SER A 562 -35.27 -11.26 8.55
N LEU A 563 -34.36 -10.57 7.86
CA LEU A 563 -33.04 -10.26 8.39
C LEU A 563 -33.11 -9.37 9.64
N ARG A 564 -34.04 -8.41 9.67
CA ARG A 564 -34.27 -7.57 10.86
C ARG A 564 -34.69 -8.40 12.07
N ILE A 565 -35.60 -9.36 11.88
CA ILE A 565 -36.06 -10.28 12.95
C ILE A 565 -34.92 -11.20 13.40
N GLU A 566 -34.15 -11.72 12.45
CA GLU A 566 -33.00 -12.58 12.71
C GLU A 566 -31.94 -11.84 13.53
N LYS A 567 -31.49 -10.65 13.10
CA LYS A 567 -30.52 -9.84 13.84
C LYS A 567 -31.01 -9.55 15.26
N GLN A 568 -32.29 -9.17 15.42
CA GLN A 568 -32.86 -8.92 16.75
C GLN A 568 -32.81 -10.17 17.65
N THR A 569 -33.12 -11.34 17.10
CA THR A 569 -33.09 -12.62 17.84
C THR A 569 -31.67 -13.03 18.22
N LEU A 570 -30.69 -12.75 17.35
CA LEU A 570 -29.28 -13.04 17.62
C LEU A 570 -28.74 -12.14 18.75
N VAL A 571 -29.11 -10.85 18.78
CA VAL A 571 -28.66 -9.86 19.76
C VAL A 571 -28.92 -10.29 21.20
N ASP A 572 -30.15 -10.75 21.52
CA ASP A 572 -30.50 -11.22 22.87
C ASP A 572 -29.58 -12.38 23.32
N GLY A 573 -29.09 -13.14 22.36
CA GLY A 573 -28.18 -14.25 22.58
C GLY A 573 -26.71 -13.88 22.78
N LEU A 574 -26.30 -12.68 22.38
CA LEU A 574 -24.93 -12.16 22.49
C LEU A 574 -24.70 -11.42 23.81
N GLN A 575 -25.74 -10.80 24.36
CA GLN A 575 -25.69 -9.95 25.57
C GLN A 575 -25.03 -10.61 26.78
N ARG A 576 -25.12 -11.93 26.95
CA ARG A 576 -24.54 -12.61 28.13
C ARG A 576 -23.02 -12.48 28.20
N PHE A 577 -22.35 -12.63 27.05
CA PHE A 577 -20.90 -12.47 26.95
C PHE A 577 -20.53 -10.99 27.09
N GLU A 578 -21.21 -10.12 26.34
CA GLU A 578 -20.95 -8.68 26.30
C GLU A 578 -21.13 -8.02 27.67
N ALA A 579 -22.20 -8.35 28.40
CA ALA A 579 -22.46 -7.84 29.74
C ALA A 579 -21.41 -8.32 30.75
N ALA A 580 -20.97 -9.58 30.64
CA ALA A 580 -19.91 -10.12 31.49
C ALA A 580 -18.56 -9.44 31.21
N ALA A 581 -18.21 -9.25 29.94
CA ALA A 581 -16.99 -8.55 29.54
C ALA A 581 -17.00 -7.06 29.96
N THR A 582 -18.14 -6.39 29.78
CA THR A 582 -18.38 -5.01 30.24
C THR A 582 -18.21 -4.90 31.76
N ARG A 583 -18.81 -5.82 32.52
CA ARG A 583 -18.72 -5.82 33.99
C ARG A 583 -17.30 -6.10 34.47
N ARG A 584 -16.61 -7.06 33.85
CA ARG A 584 -15.20 -7.38 34.11
C ARG A 584 -14.32 -6.13 33.93
N LEU A 585 -14.46 -5.46 32.79
CA LEU A 585 -13.70 -4.24 32.48
C LEU A 585 -14.02 -3.12 33.48
N TYR A 586 -15.30 -2.87 33.74
CA TYR A 586 -15.72 -1.84 34.69
C TYR A 586 -15.15 -2.07 36.11
N CYS A 587 -15.23 -3.30 36.63
CA CYS A 587 -14.67 -3.63 37.94
C CYS A 587 -13.14 -3.40 37.97
N ALA A 588 -12.43 -3.74 36.90
CA ALA A 588 -10.98 -3.52 36.81
C ALA A 588 -10.65 -2.02 36.86
N LEU A 589 -11.41 -1.20 36.13
CA LEU A 589 -11.25 0.26 36.14
C LEU A 589 -11.60 0.89 37.50
N GLN A 590 -12.59 0.38 38.23
CA GLN A 590 -12.87 0.84 39.59
C GLN A 590 -11.74 0.46 40.56
N LEU A 591 -11.24 -0.77 40.46
CA LEU A 591 -10.14 -1.26 41.30
C LEU A 591 -8.84 -0.49 41.06
N SER A 592 -8.57 -0.02 39.84
CA SER A 592 -7.40 0.83 39.56
C SER A 592 -7.44 2.18 40.30
N LYS A 593 -8.61 2.61 40.80
CA LYS A 593 -8.76 3.80 41.65
C LYS A 593 -8.56 3.53 43.14
N VAL A 594 -8.43 2.27 43.56
CA VAL A 594 -8.11 1.92 44.94
C VAL A 594 -6.64 2.22 45.21
N GLU A 595 -6.34 3.03 46.22
CA GLU A 595 -4.98 3.49 46.54
C GLU A 595 -3.94 2.37 46.60
N LYS A 596 -4.26 1.25 47.25
CA LYS A 596 -3.37 0.07 47.35
C LYS A 596 -3.10 -0.62 46.01
N VAL A 597 -4.04 -0.56 45.07
CA VAL A 597 -3.88 -1.12 43.72
C VAL A 597 -3.11 -0.13 42.87
N ALA A 598 -3.51 1.15 42.91
CA ALA A 598 -2.84 2.24 42.19
C ALA A 598 -1.35 2.32 42.54
N ALA A 599 -0.98 2.16 43.81
CA ALA A 599 0.42 2.15 44.26
C ALA A 599 1.26 0.99 43.69
N ARG A 600 0.64 -0.04 43.13
CA ARG A 600 1.30 -1.22 42.55
C ARG A 600 1.18 -1.30 41.03
N LEU A 601 0.44 -0.39 40.40
CA LEU A 601 0.34 -0.31 38.95
C LEU A 601 1.58 0.38 38.38
N GLU A 602 2.09 -0.16 37.29
CA GLU A 602 3.08 0.55 36.47
C GLU A 602 2.42 1.81 35.88
N ASN A 603 3.15 2.93 35.86
CA ASN A 603 2.68 4.21 35.33
C ASN A 603 1.32 4.67 35.90
N ALA A 604 1.08 4.40 37.19
CA ALA A 604 -0.20 4.71 37.84
C ALA A 604 -0.66 6.17 37.64
N ALA A 605 0.24 7.15 37.71
CA ALA A 605 -0.08 8.56 37.52
C ALA A 605 -0.62 8.86 36.11
N GLU A 606 -0.03 8.24 35.08
CA GLU A 606 -0.49 8.36 33.70
C GLU A 606 -1.87 7.73 33.55
N TRP A 607 -2.08 6.53 34.08
CA TRP A 607 -3.40 5.88 34.09
C TRP A 607 -4.47 6.71 34.79
N GLN A 608 -4.14 7.37 35.90
CA GLN A 608 -5.10 8.24 36.60
C GLN A 608 -5.59 9.38 35.69
N ALA A 609 -4.70 9.99 34.90
CA ALA A 609 -5.01 11.07 33.97
C ALA A 609 -5.65 10.58 32.65
N GLU A 610 -5.28 9.40 32.16
CA GLU A 610 -5.67 8.87 30.86
C GLU A 610 -7.07 8.24 30.85
N VAL A 611 -7.41 7.44 31.88
CA VAL A 611 -8.65 6.63 31.91
C VAL A 611 -9.91 7.48 31.73
N LYS A 612 -9.98 8.65 32.38
CA LYS A 612 -11.15 9.53 32.26
C LYS A 612 -11.34 9.99 30.81
N ARG A 613 -10.26 10.42 30.15
CA ARG A 613 -10.27 10.89 28.75
C ARG A 613 -10.68 9.77 27.79
N ILE A 614 -10.11 8.57 27.97
CA ILE A 614 -10.44 7.40 27.15
C ILE A 614 -11.90 6.99 27.31
N VAL A 615 -12.40 6.88 28.54
CA VAL A 615 -13.80 6.47 28.78
C VAL A 615 -14.79 7.47 28.20
N THR A 616 -14.55 8.78 28.37
CA THR A 616 -15.37 9.83 27.76
C THR A 616 -15.36 9.75 26.23
N SER A 617 -14.19 9.54 25.64
CA SER A 617 -14.03 9.40 24.18
C SER A 617 -14.73 8.16 23.65
N LEU A 618 -14.60 7.02 24.34
CA LEU A 618 -15.21 5.76 23.94
C LEU A 618 -16.73 5.80 24.06
N GLN A 619 -17.28 6.47 25.09
CA GLN A 619 -18.73 6.70 25.21
C GLN A 619 -19.26 7.55 24.04
N ALA A 620 -18.57 8.64 23.68
CA ALA A 620 -18.94 9.47 22.54
C ALA A 620 -18.91 8.69 21.23
N VAL A 621 -17.84 7.94 20.97
CA VAL A 621 -17.71 7.08 19.78
C VAL A 621 -18.80 6.01 19.73
N ASN A 622 -19.00 5.26 20.83
CA ASN A 622 -19.99 4.17 20.88
C ASN A 622 -21.42 4.67 20.66
N SER A 623 -21.74 5.91 21.05
CA SER A 623 -23.08 6.49 20.84
C SER A 623 -23.44 6.73 19.37
N HIS A 624 -22.47 6.62 18.46
CA HIS A 624 -22.65 6.87 17.02
C HIS A 624 -22.44 5.63 16.14
N ILE A 625 -22.18 4.46 16.72
CA ILE A 625 -21.91 3.23 15.94
C ILE A 625 -23.09 2.85 15.04
N ASP A 626 -24.34 2.96 15.51
CA ASP A 626 -25.51 2.68 14.66
C ASP A 626 -25.59 3.63 13.45
N GLY A 627 -25.23 4.90 13.65
CA GLY A 627 -25.13 5.89 12.58
C GLY A 627 -24.03 5.56 11.58
N LEU A 628 -22.88 5.08 12.06
CA LEU A 628 -21.77 4.65 11.22
C LEU A 628 -22.10 3.38 10.42
N THR A 629 -22.80 2.41 11.02
CA THR A 629 -23.27 1.22 10.31
C THR A 629 -24.24 1.59 9.19
N LYS A 630 -25.15 2.55 9.44
CA LYS A 630 -26.02 3.10 8.38
C LYS A 630 -25.20 3.79 7.28
N LEU A 631 -24.25 4.64 7.67
CA LEU A 631 -23.37 5.36 6.73
C LEU A 631 -22.58 4.39 5.85
N ARG A 632 -22.03 3.31 6.42
CA ARG A 632 -21.33 2.25 5.69
C ARG A 632 -22.23 1.56 4.65
N ASN A 633 -23.44 1.18 5.05
CA ASN A 633 -24.39 0.53 4.13
C ASN A 633 -24.84 1.50 3.00
N ASP A 634 -24.99 2.78 3.33
CA ASP A 634 -25.30 3.83 2.36
C ASP A 634 -24.12 4.08 1.39
N GLN A 635 -22.88 4.10 1.89
CA GLN A 635 -21.66 4.24 1.10
C GLN A 635 -21.46 3.03 0.15
N ALA A 636 -21.67 1.80 0.63
CA ALA A 636 -21.65 0.60 -0.22
C ALA A 636 -22.75 0.63 -1.31
N SER A 637 -23.92 1.19 -0.99
CA SER A 637 -25.00 1.41 -1.96
C SER A 637 -24.60 2.44 -3.03
N MET A 638 -23.91 3.51 -2.64
CA MET A 638 -23.41 4.53 -3.57
C MET A 638 -22.35 3.95 -4.52
N GLY A 639 -21.42 3.13 -4.01
CA GLY A 639 -20.44 2.42 -4.83
C GLY A 639 -21.12 1.53 -5.88
N MET A 640 -22.16 0.78 -5.50
CA MET A 640 -22.94 -0.05 -6.42
C MET A 640 -23.65 0.78 -7.52
N LEU A 641 -24.20 1.94 -7.18
CA LEU A 641 -24.81 2.84 -8.16
C LEU A 641 -23.76 3.43 -9.12
N PHE A 642 -22.57 3.80 -8.63
CA PHE A 642 -21.48 4.29 -9.46
C PHE A 642 -20.96 3.27 -10.46
N GLN A 643 -20.86 2.00 -10.06
CA GLN A 643 -20.47 0.92 -10.96
C GLN A 643 -21.45 0.76 -12.14
N ASN A 644 -22.71 1.15 -11.95
CA ASN A 644 -23.73 1.10 -13.00
C ASN A 644 -23.84 2.40 -13.80
N LEU A 645 -23.03 3.43 -13.50
CA LEU A 645 -23.08 4.71 -14.20
C LEU A 645 -22.47 4.61 -15.60
N GLU A 646 -21.41 3.81 -15.76
CA GLU A 646 -20.80 3.53 -17.06
C GLU A 646 -21.81 2.80 -17.97
N GLY A 647 -22.15 3.41 -19.10
CA GLY A 647 -23.17 2.92 -20.03
C GLY A 647 -24.63 3.23 -19.64
N ASN A 648 -24.88 3.95 -18.53
CA ASN A 648 -26.21 4.45 -18.15
C ASN A 648 -26.18 5.95 -17.81
N GLU A 649 -25.31 6.73 -18.45
CA GLU A 649 -25.05 8.12 -18.12
C GLU A 649 -26.28 9.03 -18.31
N GLU A 650 -27.19 8.66 -19.20
CA GLU A 650 -28.44 9.41 -19.45
C GLU A 650 -29.62 8.93 -18.59
N ASN A 651 -29.42 7.93 -17.74
CA ASN A 651 -30.49 7.39 -16.89
C ASN A 651 -30.78 8.36 -15.74
N GLU A 652 -31.73 9.28 -15.94
CA GLU A 652 -32.15 10.27 -14.94
C GLU A 652 -32.50 9.64 -13.58
N ARG A 653 -33.06 8.42 -13.58
CA ARG A 653 -33.42 7.74 -12.32
C ARG A 653 -32.21 7.26 -11.54
N LEU A 654 -31.17 6.81 -12.25
CA LEU A 654 -29.89 6.44 -11.66
C LEU A 654 -29.18 7.68 -11.12
N ILE A 655 -29.13 8.76 -11.91
CA ILE A 655 -28.57 10.04 -11.48
C ILE A 655 -29.29 10.57 -10.24
N ASP A 656 -30.63 10.56 -10.23
CA ASP A 656 -31.40 10.99 -9.07
C ASP A 656 -31.21 10.07 -7.85
N ALA A 657 -31.02 8.77 -8.06
CA ALA A 657 -30.70 7.83 -6.99
C ALA A 657 -29.33 8.12 -6.38
N ILE A 658 -28.32 8.41 -7.22
CA ILE A 658 -26.98 8.82 -6.80
C ILE A 658 -27.06 10.14 -6.03
N ARG A 659 -27.73 11.17 -6.55
CA ARG A 659 -27.87 12.48 -5.89
C ARG A 659 -28.53 12.35 -4.51
N ARG A 660 -29.67 11.63 -4.43
CA ARG A 660 -30.34 11.37 -3.14
C ARG A 660 -29.43 10.63 -2.16
N ARG A 661 -28.62 9.69 -2.66
CA ARG A 661 -27.69 8.93 -1.82
C ARG A 661 -26.54 9.80 -1.32
N MET A 662 -25.98 10.67 -2.18
CA MET A 662 -24.99 11.67 -1.79
C MET A 662 -25.51 12.58 -0.69
N GLU A 663 -26.69 13.16 -0.86
CA GLU A 663 -27.31 14.04 0.13
C GLU A 663 -27.51 13.32 1.48
N ALA A 664 -27.92 12.05 1.45
CA ALA A 664 -28.09 11.24 2.66
C ALA A 664 -26.74 11.00 3.38
N ILE A 665 -25.70 10.65 2.62
CA ILE A 665 -24.35 10.38 3.16
C ILE A 665 -23.74 11.66 3.73
N ASP A 666 -23.78 12.78 3.01
CA ASP A 666 -23.26 14.07 3.50
C ASP A 666 -23.97 14.50 4.80
N ASN A 667 -25.30 14.35 4.86
CA ASN A 667 -26.06 14.61 6.08
C ASN A 667 -25.66 13.71 7.24
N ASP A 668 -25.46 12.41 7.00
CA ASP A 668 -25.03 11.46 8.03
C ASP A 668 -23.59 11.76 8.51
N ILE A 669 -22.65 12.07 7.61
CA ILE A 669 -21.29 12.53 7.93
C ILE A 669 -21.36 13.72 8.89
N ARG A 670 -22.11 14.76 8.52
CA ARG A 670 -22.24 15.99 9.34
C ARG A 670 -22.91 15.71 10.69
N LYS A 671 -23.92 14.84 10.71
CA LYS A 671 -24.65 14.45 11.93
C LYS A 671 -23.76 13.68 12.91
N ILE A 672 -22.91 12.77 12.43
CA ILE A 672 -21.97 12.00 13.24
C ILE A 672 -20.80 12.87 13.71
N ARG A 673 -20.25 13.70 12.81
CA ARG A 673 -19.05 14.50 13.09
C ARG A 673 -19.31 15.65 14.07
N ARG A 674 -20.48 16.29 14.01
CA ARG A 674 -20.81 17.45 14.85
C ARG A 674 -20.63 17.22 16.36
N PRO A 675 -21.21 16.18 16.99
CA PRO A 675 -21.03 15.90 18.42
C PRO A 675 -19.60 15.47 18.77
N LEU A 676 -18.88 14.83 17.86
CA LEU A 676 -17.49 14.43 18.06
C LEU A 676 -16.52 15.62 18.04
N ASN A 677 -16.96 16.80 17.62
CA ASN A 677 -16.13 17.99 17.60
C ASN A 677 -15.91 18.62 18.98
N SER A 678 -16.79 18.33 19.95
CA SER A 678 -16.66 18.79 21.34
C SER A 678 -15.97 17.78 22.25
N VAL A 679 -15.42 16.70 21.69
CA VAL A 679 -14.74 15.65 22.45
C VAL A 679 -13.30 15.60 21.98
N ASP A 680 -12.37 15.77 22.91
CA ASP A 680 -10.94 15.74 22.62
C ASP A 680 -10.52 14.34 22.20
N TYR A 681 -9.64 14.27 21.20
CA TYR A 681 -8.92 13.06 20.86
C TYR A 681 -7.98 12.72 22.03
N PRO A 682 -8.09 11.53 22.66
CA PRO A 682 -7.46 11.28 23.95
C PRO A 682 -6.00 10.85 23.85
N PHE A 683 -5.47 10.67 22.63
CA PHE A 683 -4.08 10.28 22.39
C PHE A 683 -3.27 11.46 21.86
N ASP A 684 -1.95 11.34 21.94
CA ASP A 684 -1.04 12.36 21.43
C ASP A 684 -1.07 12.43 19.89
N HIS A 685 -1.11 13.66 19.34
CA HIS A 685 -1.21 13.94 17.92
C HIS A 685 -0.24 15.07 17.52
N ALA A 686 0.32 15.03 16.31
CA ALA A 686 1.37 15.98 15.88
C ALA A 686 0.94 17.46 15.93
N LYS A 687 -0.36 17.72 15.70
CA LYS A 687 -0.98 19.06 15.80
C LYS A 687 -1.35 19.50 17.23
N GLY A 688 -0.95 18.74 18.25
CA GLY A 688 -1.34 18.97 19.64
C GLY A 688 -2.76 18.48 19.94
N GLU A 689 -3.47 19.19 20.83
CA GLU A 689 -4.84 18.86 21.22
C GLU A 689 -5.82 19.09 20.06
N ILE A 690 -6.43 18.02 19.56
CA ILE A 690 -7.44 18.05 18.50
C ILE A 690 -8.72 17.34 18.96
N SER A 691 -9.84 17.61 18.31
CA SER A 691 -11.09 16.88 18.55
C SER A 691 -11.11 15.53 17.81
N ILE A 692 -11.94 14.59 18.27
CA ILE A 692 -12.20 13.33 17.57
C ILE A 692 -12.72 13.60 16.15
N ALA A 693 -13.55 14.64 15.97
CA ALA A 693 -14.02 15.03 14.65
C ALA A 693 -12.88 15.44 13.70
N LYS A 694 -11.91 16.22 14.16
CA LYS A 694 -10.77 16.65 13.34
C LYS A 694 -9.79 15.51 13.08
N PHE A 695 -9.64 14.58 14.03
CA PHE A 695 -8.87 13.34 13.84
C PHE A 695 -9.53 12.45 12.78
N ALA A 696 -10.83 12.17 12.92
CA ALA A 696 -11.52 11.18 12.08
C ALA A 696 -11.82 11.68 10.67
N LEU A 697 -12.06 12.98 10.52
CA LEU A 697 -12.29 13.62 9.22
C LEU A 697 -11.85 15.09 9.31
N PRO A 698 -10.59 15.42 8.93
CA PRO A 698 -10.04 16.76 9.07
C PRO A 698 -10.93 17.81 8.41
N ASP A 699 -11.29 17.61 7.15
CA ASP A 699 -12.03 18.57 6.34
C ASP A 699 -13.34 17.93 5.85
N LEU A 700 -14.39 18.74 5.81
CA LEU A 700 -15.68 18.27 5.29
C LEU A 700 -15.62 18.22 3.76
N PRO A 701 -16.23 17.21 3.11
CA PRO A 701 -16.26 17.13 1.66
C PRO A 701 -17.07 18.29 1.07
N ASP A 702 -16.76 18.66 -0.18
CA ASP A 702 -17.67 19.46 -0.97
C ASP A 702 -18.96 18.66 -1.23
N SER A 703 -20.11 19.20 -0.82
CA SER A 703 -21.42 18.56 -0.96
C SER A 703 -21.84 18.37 -2.43
N GLU A 704 -21.18 19.06 -3.37
CA GLU A 704 -21.44 18.94 -4.80
C GLU A 704 -20.52 17.90 -5.49
N VAL A 705 -19.49 17.39 -4.81
CA VAL A 705 -18.51 16.46 -5.40
C VAL A 705 -18.74 15.03 -4.90
N PRO A 706 -19.31 14.12 -5.72
CA PRO A 706 -19.66 12.77 -5.28
C PRO A 706 -18.48 11.93 -4.77
N GLY A 707 -17.32 12.08 -5.40
CA GLY A 707 -16.10 11.36 -5.04
C GLY A 707 -15.62 11.73 -3.64
N GLU A 708 -15.58 13.03 -3.33
CA GLU A 708 -15.16 13.52 -2.01
C GLU A 708 -16.10 13.05 -0.90
N ILE A 709 -17.42 13.03 -1.14
CA ILE A 709 -18.39 12.52 -0.16
C ILE A 709 -18.19 11.03 0.10
N TYR A 710 -17.93 10.25 -0.96
CA TYR A 710 -17.69 8.82 -0.85
C TYR A 710 -16.40 8.52 -0.06
N GLU A 711 -15.31 9.23 -0.38
CA GLU A 711 -14.02 9.11 0.32
C GLU A 711 -14.12 9.60 1.78
N ALA A 712 -14.84 10.70 2.03
CA ALA A 712 -15.05 11.22 3.38
C ALA A 712 -15.87 10.25 4.26
N ALA A 713 -16.87 9.58 3.68
CA ALA A 713 -17.64 8.55 4.38
C ALA A 713 -16.73 7.37 4.77
N ASP A 714 -15.93 6.85 3.83
CA ASP A 714 -14.98 5.77 4.09
C ASP A 714 -13.96 6.14 5.16
N ALA A 715 -13.35 7.32 5.04
CA ALA A 715 -12.38 7.85 5.99
C ALA A 715 -12.97 7.98 7.41
N LEU A 716 -14.21 8.50 7.52
CA LEU A 716 -14.89 8.65 8.80
C LEU A 716 -15.21 7.28 9.43
N ILE A 717 -15.73 6.33 8.66
CA ILE A 717 -16.06 4.96 9.13
C ILE A 717 -14.79 4.27 9.66
N ASN A 718 -13.74 4.22 8.83
CA ASN A 718 -12.51 3.53 9.16
C ASN A 718 -11.80 4.16 10.36
N SER A 719 -11.75 5.49 10.44
CA SER A 719 -11.10 6.20 11.55
C SER A 719 -11.82 5.98 12.87
N ILE A 720 -13.16 6.02 12.89
CA ILE A 720 -13.91 5.82 14.13
C ILE A 720 -13.86 4.35 14.60
N TYR A 721 -13.95 3.37 13.71
CA TYR A 721 -13.82 1.95 14.10
C TYR A 721 -12.42 1.64 14.66
N ARG A 722 -11.36 2.14 14.01
CA ARG A 722 -9.99 2.00 14.54
C ARG A 722 -9.82 2.69 15.89
N LEU A 723 -10.39 3.89 16.04
CA LEU A 723 -10.36 4.61 17.32
C LEU A 723 -11.09 3.84 18.42
N ALA A 724 -12.27 3.29 18.14
CA ALA A 724 -13.03 2.47 19.10
C ALA A 724 -12.21 1.26 19.58
N ALA A 725 -11.53 0.57 18.66
CA ALA A 725 -10.65 -0.55 18.97
C ALA A 725 -9.46 -0.10 19.83
N ARG A 726 -8.78 0.98 19.45
CA ARG A 726 -7.64 1.54 20.20
C ARG A 726 -8.03 1.95 21.62
N LEU A 727 -9.13 2.67 21.78
CA LEU A 727 -9.67 3.07 23.08
C LEU A 727 -9.99 1.87 23.96
N THR A 728 -10.67 0.87 23.39
CA THR A 728 -11.03 -0.35 24.13
C THR A 728 -9.79 -1.15 24.52
N GLY A 729 -8.85 -1.33 23.59
CA GLY A 729 -7.60 -2.05 23.84
C GLY A 729 -6.78 -1.40 24.94
N ARG A 730 -6.67 -0.07 24.94
CA ARG A 730 -5.95 0.67 25.99
C ARG A 730 -6.57 0.47 27.37
N LEU A 731 -7.90 0.41 27.48
CA LEU A 731 -8.56 0.05 28.74
C LEU A 731 -8.32 -1.42 29.12
N CYS A 732 -8.23 -2.33 28.15
CA CYS A 732 -7.90 -3.74 28.40
C CYS A 732 -6.48 -3.93 28.94
N VAL A 733 -5.50 -3.13 28.51
CA VAL A 733 -4.12 -3.14 29.07
C VAL A 733 -4.16 -2.85 30.57
N LEU A 734 -4.82 -1.77 30.98
CA LEU A 734 -4.99 -1.45 32.40
C LEU A 734 -5.75 -2.56 33.14
N ALA A 735 -6.82 -3.08 32.53
CA ALA A 735 -7.62 -4.13 33.16
C ALA A 735 -6.81 -5.41 33.41
N GLU A 736 -5.98 -5.82 32.46
CA GLU A 736 -5.11 -6.99 32.58
C GLU A 736 -4.05 -6.77 33.68
N GLN A 737 -3.43 -5.59 33.76
CA GLN A 737 -2.52 -5.25 34.86
C GLN A 737 -3.20 -5.37 36.24
N VAL A 738 -4.43 -4.88 36.37
CA VAL A 738 -5.22 -5.01 37.61
C VAL A 738 -5.52 -6.50 37.90
N GLU A 739 -5.86 -7.28 36.89
CA GLU A 739 -6.12 -8.72 37.04
C GLU A 739 -4.88 -9.49 37.51
N THR A 740 -3.70 -9.19 36.94
CA THR A 740 -2.43 -9.77 37.37
C THR A 740 -2.13 -9.44 38.83
N LEU A 741 -2.38 -8.21 39.28
CA LEU A 741 -2.23 -7.84 40.69
C LEU A 741 -3.18 -8.60 41.64
N LEU A 742 -4.32 -9.10 41.13
CA LEU A 742 -5.27 -9.94 41.86
C LEU A 742 -4.94 -11.44 41.80
N GLY A 743 -3.80 -11.80 41.19
CA GLY A 743 -3.32 -13.17 41.02
C GLY A 743 -3.99 -13.94 39.88
N LEU A 744 -4.49 -13.24 38.86
CA LEU A 744 -5.03 -13.86 37.65
C LEU A 744 -4.01 -13.75 36.51
N GLU A 745 -3.63 -14.88 35.93
CA GLU A 745 -2.84 -14.90 34.70
C GLU A 745 -3.58 -14.19 33.56
N PRO A 746 -2.88 -13.54 32.61
CA PRO A 746 -3.46 -13.16 31.33
C PRO A 746 -4.17 -14.35 30.67
N LEU A 747 -5.22 -14.07 29.88
CA LEU A 747 -5.86 -15.13 29.11
C LEU A 747 -4.88 -15.70 28.05
N PRO A 748 -5.06 -16.91 27.53
CA PRO A 748 -4.20 -17.37 26.45
C PRO A 748 -4.40 -16.50 25.20
N GLU A 749 -3.34 -16.33 24.41
CA GLU A 749 -3.49 -15.78 23.06
C GLU A 749 -4.39 -16.74 22.26
N PRO A 750 -5.47 -16.23 21.63
CA PRO A 750 -6.31 -17.07 20.80
C PRO A 750 -5.49 -17.60 19.61
N PRO A 751 -5.76 -18.82 19.12
CA PRO A 751 -5.10 -19.31 17.92
C PRO A 751 -5.32 -18.32 16.77
N GLU A 752 -4.29 -18.10 15.96
CA GLU A 752 -4.43 -17.34 14.72
C GLU A 752 -5.52 -18.01 13.88
N GLU A 753 -6.55 -17.25 13.50
CA GLU A 753 -7.55 -17.77 12.58
C GLU A 753 -6.85 -17.99 11.24
N GLU A 754 -6.86 -19.24 10.74
CA GLU A 754 -6.47 -19.55 9.36
C GLU A 754 -7.28 -18.62 8.45
N LYS A 755 -6.62 -17.60 7.89
CA LYS A 755 -7.24 -16.80 6.84
C LYS A 755 -7.68 -17.77 5.74
N PRO A 756 -8.89 -17.67 5.20
CA PRO A 756 -9.26 -18.46 4.04
C PRO A 756 -8.20 -18.22 2.97
N GLU A 757 -7.66 -19.31 2.40
CA GLU A 757 -6.76 -19.24 1.25
C GLU A 757 -7.44 -18.37 0.18
N GLU A 758 -6.97 -17.14 0.01
CA GLU A 758 -7.30 -16.35 -1.16
C GLU A 758 -6.75 -17.14 -2.35
N THR A 759 -7.65 -17.82 -3.06
CA THR A 759 -7.34 -18.49 -4.31
C THR A 759 -6.77 -17.46 -5.27
N ALA A 760 -5.51 -17.66 -5.65
CA ALA A 760 -4.71 -16.79 -6.51
C ALA A 760 -5.19 -16.81 -7.98
N GLU A 761 -6.43 -16.39 -8.25
CA GLU A 761 -6.97 -16.25 -9.61
C GLU A 761 -7.26 -14.81 -10.05
N ASP A 762 -7.10 -13.80 -9.18
CA ASP A 762 -7.22 -12.38 -9.57
C ASP A 762 -5.95 -11.58 -9.23
N GLN A 763 -4.87 -11.81 -9.99
CA GLN A 763 -3.79 -10.83 -10.24
C GLN A 763 -3.33 -10.90 -11.70
#